data_AF-A0A1F6ZEN5-F1
#
_entry.id   AF-A0A1F6ZEN5-F1
#
_cell.length_a   1.000
_cell.length_b   1.000
_cell.length_c   1.000
_cell.angle_alpha   90.00
_cell.angle_beta   90.00
_cell.angle_gamma   90.00
#
_symmetry.space_group_name_H-M   'P 1'
#
loop_
_entity.id
_entity.type
_entity.pdbx_description
1 polymer ?
#
loop_
_entity_poly.entity_id
_entity_poly.type
_entity_poly.pdbx_seq_one_letter_code
_entity_poly.pdbx_strand_id
1 'polypeptide(L)'
;MKKEVACKIQPVKKSNNNLILIIAIGALLLIVLFVLAYFAHDYFMRPIEPNEIGPDQTNVNDTTPINGSNINDTSKAVNLCGNGRCDRGENYTNCPKDCKKPGTEGGSSGGTTNPPCTPNKDCAYYYDLNRCGNALSDGCSNSLNCLSCNSGFYCYNNSCLNNSATCVDSDNRNYYIQGNVTINNSGTSVFKEDICLGSLIEFYCYYNGSDFEARNESYNCPHGCFEGACSLPACIHDDNCSGINLTEIETCNYTPDDNPFTLDHAPENFSSCIDNACSAVTYSFTHTCSKASCDAECDSTNSCPATACNDECHGNDYYDYGGDVSNSCLSNCACEHNLCGTPIITYNDPRCTSCIPNCDGKVCGDDGCEDPNGCGTCGTGEICSNGACIPESYDCNDAKVRCVDVGGTKEYLTIQGAVSASSNGNTIVVYPGTYQETVTINTAGITLIGADSSNPPVIDGSEKNFNPIWTNVEGNIYKTPYVWKLDGVEKEHLTENQYTGSGGGSKDRVDIQVYEDGELLRGYKSMIESTTPGSMSGCSDDFGAYDGTSYLDPSKDSWASYPYEGRKHNLQIPGRFFYDNNTNELYVSTENGDSPVNHNYKIPVIFNLLKINSANVKVENIVMQYSSGFAVLLNNAENLIFENNYMVGNQYPLKLSSGSNKIKIKDNLIQNKGWWERYWYYDAKQGGTCGDEIGIFWAGALECILGRSSADAEISGNTISGYYSPFFWGCKNASIHDNIISKYTSVINFFDYNGDDYDLKIYHNIFHDVDFDAIQGKSQEGPAYIYRNIFYKIGSLMKTGYVSTNLQDVYWYHNTVMGSWWTLADYPNTPDEQNRMHMLNNIYYSKGMSDSTSQSSSDKFYYYSINPNIDTDYCIYWDQYTDSSGAGRWDGVSYSDNPTGLTNFANAIAAHNIAKSPLWKAQSEIDALTPRDIKYNLAWDWLSEKDYKDIINDGGFEQQLDLQFQEIYDRFSLQATSPAINSGGQIPASWPHYPLPDTGEITDGKPDMGAVEYKSGSVSTIKPKMKPETPSQEIYEKESGFWSFIRRLFFWKK
;
A
#
# COMPACT_ATOMS: atom_id res chain seq x y z
N MET A 1 7.76 11.43 72.80
CA MET A 1 6.67 10.98 73.70
C MET A 1 5.52 10.46 72.85
N LYS A 2 4.65 9.59 73.38
CA LYS A 2 3.59 8.92 72.59
C LYS A 2 2.43 9.85 72.20
N LYS A 3 1.89 9.66 71.00
CA LYS A 3 0.43 9.44 70.79
C LYS A 3 0.16 8.82 69.42
N GLU A 4 -0.26 7.57 69.41
CA GLU A 4 -0.83 6.91 68.23
C GLU A 4 -2.28 7.37 68.02
N VAL A 5 -2.73 7.45 66.76
CA VAL A 5 -4.15 7.62 66.40
C VAL A 5 -4.53 6.49 65.45
N ALA A 6 -5.16 5.45 66.01
CA ALA A 6 -5.59 4.28 65.23
C ALA A 6 -6.91 4.56 64.50
N CYS A 7 -6.89 4.58 63.17
CA CYS A 7 -8.10 4.65 62.36
C CYS A 7 -8.71 3.25 62.20
N LYS A 8 -9.96 3.05 62.64
CA LYS A 8 -10.70 1.79 62.44
C LYS A 8 -11.57 1.89 61.20
N ILE A 9 -11.23 1.14 60.16
CA ILE A 9 -12.13 0.87 59.04
C ILE A 9 -13.24 -0.10 59.52
N GLN A 10 -14.48 0.20 59.18
CA GLN A 10 -15.65 -0.69 59.32
C GLN A 10 -16.11 -1.09 57.91
N PRO A 11 -16.52 -2.35 57.67
CA PRO A 11 -16.98 -2.77 56.35
C PRO A 11 -18.31 -2.09 55.98
N VAL A 12 -18.40 -1.59 54.74
CA VAL A 12 -19.59 -0.91 54.21
C VAL A 12 -20.72 -1.92 53.96
N LYS A 13 -21.97 -1.49 54.19
CA LYS A 13 -23.16 -2.32 53.98
C LYS A 13 -23.44 -2.55 52.49
N LYS A 14 -24.14 -3.66 52.20
CA LYS A 14 -24.66 -4.03 50.87
C LYS A 14 -25.27 -2.85 50.12
N SER A 15 -24.99 -2.78 48.81
CA SER A 15 -25.61 -1.85 47.87
C SER A 15 -27.12 -2.09 47.73
N ASN A 16 -27.86 -1.01 47.42
CA ASN A 16 -29.29 -1.05 47.12
C ASN A 16 -29.51 -1.22 45.61
N ASN A 17 -29.66 -2.47 45.14
CA ASN A 17 -29.95 -2.78 43.73
C ASN A 17 -31.17 -2.02 43.16
N ASN A 18 -32.11 -1.63 44.03
CA ASN A 18 -33.29 -0.84 43.67
C ASN A 18 -32.95 0.51 42.99
N LEU A 19 -31.80 1.13 43.29
CA LEU A 19 -31.43 2.41 42.68
C LEU A 19 -31.08 2.25 41.19
N ILE A 20 -30.35 1.19 40.84
CA ILE A 20 -29.98 0.87 39.45
C ILE A 20 -31.25 0.57 38.64
N LEU A 21 -32.19 -0.18 39.22
CA LEU A 21 -33.48 -0.49 38.58
C LEU A 21 -34.31 0.78 38.29
N ILE A 22 -34.32 1.75 39.20
CA ILE A 22 -35.03 3.02 39.01
C ILE A 22 -34.39 3.85 37.87
N ILE A 23 -33.06 3.88 37.78
CA ILE A 23 -32.34 4.58 36.71
C ILE A 23 -32.63 3.93 35.35
N ALA A 24 -32.59 2.59 35.27
CA ALA A 24 -32.89 1.85 34.05
C ALA A 24 -34.33 2.08 33.55
N ILE A 25 -35.32 2.07 34.45
CA ILE A 25 -36.72 2.38 34.11
C ILE A 25 -36.88 3.84 33.64
N GLY A 26 -36.16 4.78 34.28
CA GLY A 26 -36.15 6.19 33.88
C GLY A 26 -35.61 6.40 32.45
N ALA A 27 -34.49 5.75 32.12
CA ALA A 27 -33.92 5.80 30.76
C ALA A 27 -34.87 5.20 29.71
N LEU A 28 -35.50 4.06 30.00
CA LEU A 28 -36.42 3.40 29.08
C LEU A 28 -37.66 4.26 28.78
N LEU A 29 -38.23 4.93 29.78
CA LEU A 29 -39.35 5.87 29.60
C LEU A 29 -38.97 7.08 28.75
N LEU A 30 -37.73 7.57 28.87
CA LEU A 30 -37.23 8.72 28.12
C LEU A 30 -37.05 8.37 26.63
N ILE A 31 -36.56 7.16 26.32
CA ILE A 31 -36.49 6.62 24.94
C ILE A 31 -37.90 6.50 24.34
N VAL A 32 -38.86 5.94 25.08
CA VAL A 32 -40.26 5.80 24.60
C VAL A 32 -40.90 7.17 24.30
N LEU A 33 -40.64 8.18 25.13
CA LEU A 33 -41.10 9.55 24.87
C LEU A 33 -40.48 10.14 23.58
N PHE A 34 -39.20 9.87 23.32
CA PHE A 34 -38.51 10.34 22.12
C PHE A 34 -39.08 9.70 20.84
N VAL A 35 -39.33 8.38 20.87
CA VAL A 35 -39.98 7.65 19.76
C VAL A 35 -41.40 8.15 19.50
N LEU A 36 -42.18 8.43 20.54
CA LEU A 36 -43.54 9.00 20.40
C LEU A 36 -43.52 10.43 19.82
N ALA A 37 -42.53 11.24 20.20
CA ALA A 37 -42.36 12.58 19.62
C ALA A 37 -41.99 12.53 18.13
N TYR A 38 -41.13 11.59 17.73
CA TYR A 38 -40.76 11.36 16.33
C TYR A 38 -41.96 10.96 15.47
N PHE A 39 -42.76 9.97 15.90
CA PHE A 39 -43.96 9.58 15.16
C PHE A 39 -45.04 10.66 15.12
N ALA A 40 -45.15 11.50 16.16
CA ALA A 40 -46.04 12.66 16.12
C ALA A 40 -45.59 13.68 15.06
N HIS A 41 -44.28 13.90 14.90
CA HIS A 41 -43.73 14.81 13.90
C HIS A 41 -44.02 14.36 12.46
N ASP A 42 -43.75 13.08 12.10
CA ASP A 42 -44.05 12.57 10.75
C ASP A 42 -45.55 12.66 10.40
N TYR A 43 -46.42 12.40 11.38
CA TYR A 43 -47.88 12.41 11.17
C TYR A 43 -48.42 13.80 10.81
N PHE A 44 -47.81 14.89 11.30
CA PHE A 44 -48.28 16.26 11.06
C PHE A 44 -47.69 16.94 9.81
N MET A 45 -46.65 16.37 9.18
CA MET A 45 -45.87 17.06 8.13
C MET A 45 -46.20 16.61 6.68
N ARG A 46 -47.26 15.82 6.46
CA ARG A 46 -47.68 15.39 5.11
C ARG A 46 -48.61 16.43 4.46
N PRO A 47 -48.25 17.06 3.33
CA PRO A 47 -49.11 18.02 2.65
C PRO A 47 -50.31 17.35 1.96
N ILE A 48 -51.38 18.13 1.77
CA ILE A 48 -52.61 17.70 1.08
C ILE A 48 -52.59 18.29 -0.34
N GLU A 49 -52.60 17.44 -1.37
CA GLU A 49 -52.72 17.87 -2.77
C GLU A 49 -54.15 18.27 -3.14
N PRO A 50 -54.36 19.41 -3.83
CA PRO A 50 -55.62 19.74 -4.48
C PRO A 50 -55.62 19.31 -5.97
N ASN A 51 -56.69 18.66 -6.41
CA ASN A 51 -56.97 18.45 -7.84
C ASN A 51 -57.71 19.67 -8.42
N GLU A 52 -57.35 20.11 -9.63
CA GLU A 52 -58.24 20.63 -10.70
C GLU A 52 -57.38 20.94 -11.95
N ILE A 53 -57.60 20.33 -13.12
CA ILE A 53 -58.56 20.70 -14.18
C ILE A 53 -58.25 22.07 -14.83
N GLY A 54 -57.85 22.07 -16.12
CA GLY A 54 -57.61 23.28 -16.94
C GLY A 54 -58.89 23.90 -17.54
N PRO A 55 -58.79 24.98 -18.36
CA PRO A 55 -58.57 24.74 -19.80
C PRO A 55 -57.86 25.85 -20.64
N ASP A 56 -57.33 25.42 -21.79
CA ASP A 56 -57.37 25.98 -23.18
C ASP A 56 -57.23 27.51 -23.52
N GLN A 57 -56.65 27.78 -24.71
CA GLN A 57 -56.62 29.03 -25.52
C GLN A 57 -55.65 30.16 -25.05
N THR A 58 -55.08 31.02 -25.93
CA THR A 58 -55.27 31.24 -27.39
C THR A 58 -53.99 31.77 -28.08
N ASN A 59 -53.90 31.69 -29.42
CA ASN A 59 -52.90 32.41 -30.21
C ASN A 59 -53.12 33.93 -30.23
N VAL A 60 -52.04 34.73 -30.18
CA VAL A 60 -52.01 36.14 -30.63
C VAL A 60 -50.68 36.44 -31.34
N ASN A 61 -50.75 36.88 -32.60
CA ASN A 61 -49.66 37.63 -33.25
C ASN A 61 -49.82 39.12 -32.90
N ASP A 62 -48.75 39.92 -32.81
CA ASP A 62 -48.53 40.95 -33.86
C ASP A 62 -47.16 41.68 -33.84
N THR A 63 -46.85 42.29 -34.99
CA THR A 63 -45.99 43.47 -35.28
C THR A 63 -44.67 43.77 -34.54
N THR A 64 -43.62 43.92 -35.37
CA THR A 64 -42.44 44.81 -35.19
C THR A 64 -42.81 46.28 -35.57
N PRO A 65 -41.92 47.30 -35.75
CA PRO A 65 -40.45 47.41 -35.56
C PRO A 65 -40.01 48.72 -34.84
N ILE A 66 -38.70 49.07 -34.86
CA ILE A 66 -38.20 50.34 -35.45
C ILE A 66 -36.65 50.45 -35.48
N ASN A 67 -36.16 50.73 -36.69
CA ASN A 67 -34.88 51.28 -37.21
C ASN A 67 -33.70 51.71 -36.30
N GLY A 68 -32.49 51.40 -36.81
CA GLY A 68 -31.39 52.37 -36.93
C GLY A 68 -30.00 51.75 -37.20
N SER A 69 -29.18 52.12 -38.21
CA SER A 69 -29.35 52.81 -39.50
C SER A 69 -27.98 52.91 -40.22
N ASN A 70 -27.97 53.09 -41.57
CA ASN A 70 -26.83 53.50 -42.45
C ASN A 70 -25.87 52.37 -42.92
N ILE A 71 -25.61 52.11 -44.22
CA ILE A 71 -25.11 52.93 -45.37
C ILE A 71 -23.57 53.07 -45.31
N ASN A 72 -22.72 52.74 -46.31
CA ASN A 72 -22.77 52.59 -47.80
C ASN A 72 -22.08 51.26 -48.24
N ASP A 73 -22.39 50.56 -49.35
CA ASP A 73 -22.42 50.85 -50.81
C ASP A 73 -21.08 50.60 -51.57
N THR A 74 -21.21 50.15 -52.83
CA THR A 74 -20.19 49.70 -53.81
C THR A 74 -19.57 48.30 -53.51
N SER A 75 -19.17 47.45 -54.48
CA SER A 75 -19.27 47.50 -55.96
C SER A 75 -19.56 46.09 -56.58
N LYS A 76 -18.69 45.55 -57.45
CA LYS A 76 -18.76 44.24 -58.14
C LYS A 76 -17.36 43.80 -58.59
N ALA A 77 -17.00 42.51 -58.49
CA ALA A 77 -16.37 41.71 -59.57
C ALA A 77 -15.91 40.28 -59.17
N VAL A 78 -16.61 39.27 -59.71
CA VAL A 78 -16.09 38.12 -60.50
C VAL A 78 -14.72 37.48 -60.16
N ASN A 79 -14.78 36.20 -59.75
CA ASN A 79 -13.85 35.07 -59.95
C ASN A 79 -12.32 35.26 -59.82
N LEU A 80 -11.68 34.42 -58.98
CA LEU A 80 -10.86 33.26 -59.41
C LEU A 80 -10.19 32.49 -58.24
N CYS A 81 -10.73 31.33 -57.88
CA CYS A 81 -10.00 30.19 -57.27
C CYS A 81 -10.63 28.90 -57.83
N GLY A 82 -9.91 27.85 -58.22
CA GLY A 82 -8.45 27.64 -58.19
C GLY A 82 -8.05 26.70 -57.05
N ASN A 83 -8.04 25.39 -57.31
CA ASN A 83 -7.71 24.39 -56.30
C ASN A 83 -6.23 24.48 -55.89
N GLY A 84 -5.97 24.93 -54.66
CA GLY A 84 -4.66 24.88 -54.02
C GLY A 84 -4.80 24.33 -52.59
N ARG A 85 -3.86 23.50 -52.16
CA ARG A 85 -3.68 23.18 -50.74
C ARG A 85 -3.04 24.37 -50.04
N CYS A 86 -3.39 24.58 -48.77
CA CYS A 86 -2.58 25.37 -47.85
C CYS A 86 -1.74 24.39 -47.02
N ASP A 87 -0.42 24.54 -47.06
CA ASP A 87 0.49 23.90 -46.12
C ASP A 87 0.59 24.71 -44.81
N ARG A 88 1.27 24.15 -43.80
CA ARG A 88 1.29 24.68 -42.43
C ARG A 88 1.96 26.07 -42.34
N GLY A 89 1.27 27.01 -41.68
CA GLY A 89 1.87 28.20 -41.08
C GLY A 89 1.32 29.54 -41.54
N GLU A 90 0.19 29.98 -40.96
CA GLU A 90 -0.10 31.38 -40.58
C GLU A 90 -1.44 31.48 -39.82
N ASN A 91 -1.75 32.63 -39.22
CA ASN A 91 -2.73 32.78 -38.13
C ASN A 91 -4.20 32.50 -38.50
N TYR A 92 -4.88 31.63 -37.74
CA TYR A 92 -6.33 31.44 -37.80
C TYR A 92 -7.09 32.58 -37.10
N THR A 93 -7.70 33.49 -37.86
CA THR A 93 -8.67 34.47 -37.32
C THR A 93 -9.93 34.68 -38.19
N ASN A 94 -10.03 34.05 -39.37
CA ASN A 94 -11.23 34.16 -40.23
C ASN A 94 -11.52 32.84 -40.97
N CYS A 95 -12.54 32.11 -40.52
CA CYS A 95 -13.16 31.02 -41.28
C CYS A 95 -14.68 31.03 -41.05
N PRO A 96 -15.54 31.18 -42.08
CA PRO A 96 -16.98 31.33 -41.87
C PRO A 96 -17.69 30.03 -41.44
N LYS A 97 -18.57 30.14 -40.44
CA LYS A 97 -19.58 29.12 -40.14
C LYS A 97 -20.68 29.13 -41.21
N ASP A 98 -20.55 28.29 -42.25
CA ASP A 98 -21.69 27.59 -42.87
C ASP A 98 -21.24 26.65 -44.01
N CYS A 99 -21.34 25.33 -43.79
CA CYS A 99 -21.08 24.33 -44.84
C CYS A 99 -22.03 23.12 -44.69
N LYS A 100 -23.24 23.23 -45.26
CA LYS A 100 -24.23 22.15 -45.26
C LYS A 100 -23.81 21.03 -46.20
N LYS A 101 -23.88 19.77 -45.75
CA LYS A 101 -23.74 18.60 -46.63
C LYS A 101 -24.87 18.59 -47.69
N PRO A 102 -24.56 18.50 -48.99
CA PRO A 102 -25.57 18.17 -50.00
C PRO A 102 -25.91 16.68 -49.92
N GLY A 103 -27.18 16.32 -50.16
CA GLY A 103 -27.62 14.94 -50.30
C GLY A 103 -27.50 14.44 -51.74
N THR A 104 -27.58 13.12 -51.91
CA THR A 104 -27.64 12.47 -53.23
C THR A 104 -28.70 11.37 -53.26
N GLU A 105 -29.80 11.65 -53.95
CA GLU A 105 -30.49 10.67 -54.78
C GLU A 105 -29.51 10.21 -55.90
N GLY A 106 -29.58 9.01 -56.48
CA GLY A 106 -30.45 7.85 -56.23
C GLY A 106 -30.14 6.78 -57.29
N GLY A 107 -30.62 5.55 -57.13
CA GLY A 107 -30.35 4.50 -58.12
C GLY A 107 -31.19 3.24 -57.90
N SER A 108 -31.95 2.82 -58.92
CA SER A 108 -32.83 1.66 -58.87
C SER A 108 -32.52 0.67 -59.99
N SER A 109 -32.39 -0.61 -59.64
CA SER A 109 -32.59 -1.73 -60.55
C SER A 109 -33.05 -2.94 -59.74
N GLY A 110 -34.02 -3.69 -60.29
CA GLY A 110 -34.58 -4.89 -59.65
C GLY A 110 -34.08 -6.17 -60.31
N GLY A 111 -33.94 -7.25 -59.52
CA GLY A 111 -33.60 -8.57 -60.03
C GLY A 111 -34.02 -9.67 -59.05
N THR A 112 -34.95 -10.53 -59.43
CA THR A 112 -35.48 -11.60 -58.58
C THR A 112 -34.77 -12.93 -58.81
N THR A 113 -33.97 -13.35 -57.83
CA THR A 113 -33.54 -14.75 -57.66
C THR A 113 -33.54 -15.07 -56.16
N ASN A 114 -33.94 -16.30 -55.80
CA ASN A 114 -33.89 -16.74 -54.40
C ASN A 114 -32.47 -16.60 -53.83
N PRO A 115 -32.31 -16.17 -52.55
CA PRO A 115 -31.03 -16.29 -51.89
C PRO A 115 -30.66 -17.78 -51.77
N PRO A 116 -29.40 -18.17 -52.05
CA PRO A 116 -28.94 -19.51 -51.68
C PRO A 116 -28.98 -19.62 -50.15
N CYS A 117 -29.47 -20.75 -49.64
CA CYS A 117 -29.43 -21.02 -48.21
C CYS A 117 -27.97 -21.06 -47.76
N THR A 118 -27.60 -20.27 -46.75
CA THR A 118 -26.25 -20.20 -46.17
C THR A 118 -26.19 -21.06 -44.90
N PRO A 119 -25.73 -22.32 -44.96
CA PRO A 119 -25.64 -23.19 -43.79
C PRO A 119 -24.37 -22.86 -43.02
N ASN A 120 -24.50 -22.26 -41.84
CA ASN A 120 -23.39 -22.18 -40.88
C ASN A 120 -23.90 -22.00 -39.44
N LYS A 121 -24.92 -22.78 -39.09
CA LYS A 121 -25.29 -23.06 -37.69
C LYS A 121 -24.84 -24.49 -37.39
N ASP A 122 -24.08 -24.65 -36.32
CA ASP A 122 -23.64 -25.94 -35.80
C ASP A 122 -24.22 -26.14 -34.39
N CYS A 123 -23.73 -27.13 -33.64
CA CYS A 123 -24.21 -27.36 -32.28
C CYS A 123 -23.76 -26.29 -31.27
N ALA A 124 -22.64 -25.58 -31.48
CA ALA A 124 -22.21 -24.52 -30.56
C ALA A 124 -23.23 -23.37 -30.55
N TYR A 125 -23.69 -22.96 -31.74
CA TYR A 125 -24.78 -21.97 -31.88
C TYR A 125 -26.07 -22.34 -31.13
N TYR A 126 -26.36 -23.64 -30.93
CA TYR A 126 -27.53 -24.08 -30.15
C TYR A 126 -27.26 -24.24 -28.66
N TYR A 127 -26.02 -24.53 -28.26
CA TYR A 127 -25.63 -24.55 -26.84
C TYR A 127 -25.74 -23.15 -26.21
N ASP A 128 -25.31 -22.11 -26.92
CA ASP A 128 -25.46 -20.69 -26.49
C ASP A 128 -26.93 -20.27 -26.36
N LEU A 129 -27.85 -21.01 -26.98
CA LEU A 129 -29.31 -20.82 -26.90
C LEU A 129 -29.99 -21.81 -25.95
N ASN A 130 -29.22 -22.54 -25.13
CA ASN A 130 -29.69 -23.57 -24.19
C ASN A 130 -30.58 -24.66 -24.83
N ARG A 131 -30.30 -25.03 -26.08
CA ARG A 131 -31.08 -26.02 -26.86
C ARG A 131 -30.23 -27.20 -27.30
N CYS A 132 -30.87 -28.37 -27.31
CA CYS A 132 -30.25 -29.64 -27.65
C CYS A 132 -31.24 -30.57 -28.38
N GLY A 133 -30.80 -31.78 -28.74
CA GLY A 133 -31.62 -32.84 -29.34
C GLY A 133 -31.45 -33.05 -30.85
N ASN A 134 -32.25 -33.97 -31.38
CA ASN A 134 -31.98 -34.66 -32.65
C ASN A 134 -32.61 -33.99 -33.89
N ALA A 135 -33.25 -32.83 -33.73
CA ALA A 135 -34.17 -32.23 -34.71
C ALA A 135 -33.97 -30.72 -34.89
N LEU A 136 -32.74 -30.23 -34.70
CA LEU A 136 -32.40 -28.81 -34.87
C LEU A 136 -32.03 -28.55 -36.34
N SER A 137 -32.84 -27.78 -37.06
CA SER A 137 -32.54 -27.42 -38.46
C SER A 137 -31.55 -26.26 -38.52
N ASP A 138 -30.54 -26.39 -39.39
CA ASP A 138 -29.54 -25.35 -39.69
C ASP A 138 -30.12 -24.13 -40.44
N GLY A 139 -31.41 -24.16 -40.79
CA GLY A 139 -32.09 -23.21 -41.67
C GLY A 139 -32.20 -23.70 -43.12
N CYS A 140 -31.45 -24.75 -43.46
CA CYS A 140 -31.53 -25.50 -44.70
C CYS A 140 -32.15 -26.89 -44.43
N SER A 141 -32.12 -27.80 -45.41
CA SER A 141 -32.78 -29.10 -45.34
C SER A 141 -32.09 -30.15 -44.44
N ASN A 142 -31.12 -29.75 -43.61
CA ASN A 142 -30.36 -30.66 -42.76
C ASN A 142 -30.92 -30.68 -41.33
N SER A 143 -30.80 -31.83 -40.66
CA SER A 143 -31.10 -31.98 -39.24
C SER A 143 -29.80 -32.19 -38.48
N LEU A 144 -29.45 -31.23 -37.61
CA LEU A 144 -28.37 -31.35 -36.65
C LEU A 144 -28.81 -32.22 -35.47
N ASN A 145 -27.84 -32.91 -34.86
CA ASN A 145 -28.06 -33.83 -33.75
C ASN A 145 -27.13 -33.45 -32.59
N CYS A 146 -27.60 -32.52 -31.74
CA CYS A 146 -26.81 -31.89 -30.70
C CYS A 146 -27.21 -32.44 -29.34
N LEU A 147 -26.73 -33.66 -29.02
CA LEU A 147 -27.16 -34.41 -27.82
C LEU A 147 -26.52 -33.94 -26.51
N SER A 148 -25.45 -33.14 -26.58
CA SER A 148 -24.77 -32.55 -25.42
C SER A 148 -25.31 -31.15 -25.11
N CYS A 149 -24.80 -30.56 -24.03
CA CYS A 149 -24.90 -29.14 -23.69
C CYS A 149 -23.50 -28.62 -23.30
N ASN A 150 -23.36 -27.32 -23.04
CA ASN A 150 -22.15 -26.77 -22.42
C ASN A 150 -21.92 -27.36 -21.01
N SER A 151 -20.68 -27.25 -20.50
CA SER A 151 -20.28 -27.80 -19.20
C SER A 151 -21.17 -27.31 -18.05
N GLY A 152 -21.56 -28.23 -17.16
CA GLY A 152 -22.51 -27.97 -16.07
C GLY A 152 -23.99 -28.19 -16.42
N PHE A 153 -24.32 -28.48 -17.68
CA PHE A 153 -25.70 -28.69 -18.13
C PHE A 153 -25.90 -30.07 -18.77
N TYR A 154 -27.11 -30.63 -18.65
CA TYR A 154 -27.50 -31.84 -19.38
C TYR A 154 -28.74 -31.61 -20.26
N CYS A 155 -28.84 -32.38 -21.35
CA CYS A 155 -29.93 -32.28 -22.31
C CYS A 155 -31.17 -33.03 -21.81
N TYR A 156 -32.29 -32.33 -21.62
CA TYR A 156 -33.58 -32.92 -21.27
C TYR A 156 -34.72 -32.24 -22.04
N ASN A 157 -35.55 -33.03 -22.74
CA ASN A 157 -36.66 -32.53 -23.57
C ASN A 157 -36.27 -31.36 -24.52
N ASN A 158 -35.12 -31.51 -25.20
CA ASN A 158 -34.51 -30.54 -26.13
C ASN A 158 -34.05 -29.20 -25.50
N SER A 159 -33.99 -29.11 -24.17
CA SER A 159 -33.47 -27.96 -23.42
C SER A 159 -32.28 -28.36 -22.55
N CYS A 160 -31.33 -27.45 -22.36
CA CYS A 160 -30.22 -27.62 -21.43
C CYS A 160 -30.64 -27.19 -20.01
N LEU A 161 -30.50 -28.08 -19.02
CA LEU A 161 -30.83 -27.82 -17.61
C LEU A 161 -29.57 -27.72 -16.75
N ASN A 162 -29.54 -26.72 -15.86
CA ASN A 162 -28.39 -26.41 -15.00
C ASN A 162 -28.30 -27.40 -13.81
N ASN A 163 -27.14 -28.01 -13.61
CA ASN A 163 -26.89 -28.94 -12.51
C ASN A 163 -26.46 -28.20 -11.21
N SER A 164 -27.32 -27.29 -10.74
CA SER A 164 -27.02 -26.40 -9.59
C SER A 164 -27.49 -26.90 -8.23
N ALA A 165 -27.93 -28.15 -8.12
CA ALA A 165 -28.22 -28.81 -6.84
C ALA A 165 -26.97 -29.55 -6.37
N THR A 166 -26.41 -29.17 -5.22
CA THR A 166 -25.25 -29.85 -4.62
C THR A 166 -25.60 -30.44 -3.26
N CYS A 167 -25.01 -31.60 -2.98
CA CYS A 167 -25.10 -32.29 -1.70
C CYS A 167 -23.69 -32.76 -1.32
N VAL A 168 -23.26 -32.44 -0.11
CA VAL A 168 -22.00 -32.90 0.48
C VAL A 168 -22.31 -33.66 1.75
N ASP A 169 -21.64 -34.79 1.92
CA ASP A 169 -21.75 -35.78 2.99
C ASP A 169 -20.32 -35.97 3.49
N SER A 170 -20.03 -35.60 4.74
CA SER A 170 -18.65 -35.34 5.16
C SER A 170 -17.81 -36.58 5.47
N ASP A 171 -18.44 -37.74 5.69
CA ASP A 171 -17.75 -39.02 5.91
C ASP A 171 -18.11 -40.11 4.88
N ASN A 172 -19.08 -39.83 4.00
CA ASN A 172 -19.58 -40.72 2.95
C ASN A 172 -20.23 -42.00 3.53
N ARG A 173 -21.17 -41.82 4.48
CA ARG A 173 -21.87 -42.90 5.23
C ARG A 173 -20.93 -43.81 6.01
N ASN A 174 -19.99 -43.23 6.75
CA ASN A 174 -19.08 -44.00 7.59
C ASN A 174 -19.44 -43.87 9.06
N TYR A 175 -20.52 -44.54 9.47
CA TYR A 175 -21.03 -44.73 10.83
C TYR A 175 -20.05 -45.09 11.98
N TYR A 176 -18.74 -45.13 11.75
CA TYR A 176 -17.68 -45.15 12.77
C TYR A 176 -16.95 -43.79 12.93
N ILE A 177 -17.37 -42.78 12.18
CA ILE A 177 -16.93 -41.37 12.19
C ILE A 177 -18.19 -40.53 12.48
N GLN A 178 -18.02 -39.27 12.89
CA GLN A 178 -19.13 -38.31 13.01
C GLN A 178 -19.24 -37.49 11.71
N GLY A 179 -20.36 -37.60 11.02
CA GLY A 179 -20.63 -36.91 9.77
C GLY A 179 -21.64 -35.75 9.88
N ASN A 180 -21.75 -35.03 8.76
CA ASN A 180 -22.79 -34.06 8.50
C ASN A 180 -23.13 -34.00 6.99
N VAL A 181 -24.35 -33.55 6.70
CA VAL A 181 -24.88 -33.37 5.34
C VAL A 181 -25.28 -31.91 5.12
N THR A 182 -24.75 -31.33 4.04
CA THR A 182 -25.11 -30.00 3.55
C THR A 182 -25.71 -30.11 2.15
N ILE A 183 -26.92 -29.58 1.96
CA ILE A 183 -27.61 -29.52 0.66
C ILE A 183 -27.87 -28.07 0.27
N ASN A 184 -27.56 -27.72 -0.97
CA ASN A 184 -27.87 -26.42 -1.56
C ASN A 184 -28.78 -26.61 -2.79
N ASN A 185 -30.08 -26.37 -2.60
CA ASN A 185 -31.08 -26.44 -3.68
C ASN A 185 -31.65 -25.03 -3.91
N SER A 186 -31.26 -24.40 -5.03
CA SER A 186 -31.90 -23.19 -5.61
C SER A 186 -32.26 -22.07 -4.61
N GLY A 187 -31.33 -21.72 -3.70
CA GLY A 187 -31.50 -20.63 -2.73
C GLY A 187 -31.99 -21.06 -1.34
N THR A 188 -32.17 -22.36 -1.08
CA THR A 188 -32.35 -22.89 0.28
C THR A 188 -31.22 -23.87 0.62
N SER A 189 -30.53 -23.62 1.73
CA SER A 189 -29.55 -24.55 2.30
C SER A 189 -30.16 -25.39 3.43
N VAL A 190 -29.77 -26.65 3.54
CA VAL A 190 -30.21 -27.57 4.60
C VAL A 190 -29.00 -28.27 5.20
N PHE A 191 -28.89 -28.22 6.53
CA PHE A 191 -27.82 -28.84 7.32
C PHE A 191 -28.37 -29.92 8.26
N LYS A 192 -27.61 -31.01 8.42
CA LYS A 192 -27.86 -32.13 9.35
C LYS A 192 -26.54 -32.69 9.87
N GLU A 193 -26.49 -33.09 11.13
CA GLU A 193 -25.37 -33.79 11.79
C GLU A 193 -25.86 -35.14 12.31
N ASP A 194 -24.94 -36.09 12.45
CA ASP A 194 -25.23 -37.42 12.97
C ASP A 194 -25.45 -37.42 14.48
N ILE A 195 -26.44 -38.18 14.94
CA ILE A 195 -26.92 -38.08 16.33
C ILE A 195 -27.11 -39.44 16.99
N CYS A 196 -26.61 -39.53 18.23
CA CYS A 196 -26.75 -40.68 19.11
C CYS A 196 -28.02 -40.59 19.96
N LEU A 197 -29.04 -41.39 19.63
CA LEU A 197 -30.31 -41.49 20.36
C LEU A 197 -30.57 -42.93 20.85
N GLY A 198 -29.53 -43.57 21.41
CA GLY A 198 -29.55 -44.98 21.86
C GLY A 198 -29.22 -45.98 20.74
N SER A 199 -29.58 -45.63 19.51
CA SER A 199 -28.96 -46.07 18.26
C SER A 199 -28.31 -44.85 17.60
N LEU A 200 -27.37 -45.06 16.67
CA LEU A 200 -26.90 -43.99 15.81
C LEU A 200 -27.99 -43.69 14.75
N ILE A 201 -28.14 -42.41 14.40
CA ILE A 201 -28.89 -41.94 13.24
C ILE A 201 -27.89 -41.21 12.34
N GLU A 202 -27.52 -41.88 11.25
CA GLU A 202 -26.70 -41.33 10.18
C GLU A 202 -27.56 -40.47 9.26
N PHE A 203 -27.06 -39.33 8.81
CA PHE A 203 -27.59 -38.56 7.70
C PHE A 203 -26.68 -38.71 6.48
N TYR A 204 -27.27 -38.83 5.30
CA TYR A 204 -26.50 -38.94 4.06
C TYR A 204 -27.15 -38.26 2.86
N CYS A 205 -26.32 -38.00 1.85
CA CYS A 205 -26.77 -37.54 0.55
C CYS A 205 -27.53 -38.63 -0.21
N TYR A 206 -28.79 -38.35 -0.59
CA TYR A 206 -29.57 -39.20 -1.47
C TYR A 206 -30.07 -38.42 -2.69
N TYR A 207 -29.79 -38.93 -3.89
CA TYR A 207 -30.37 -38.40 -5.13
C TYR A 207 -31.63 -39.19 -5.50
N ASN A 208 -32.78 -38.51 -5.55
CA ASN A 208 -34.08 -39.17 -5.75
C ASN A 208 -34.49 -39.33 -7.23
N GLY A 209 -33.72 -38.76 -8.16
CA GLY A 209 -33.99 -38.77 -9.60
C GLY A 209 -34.19 -37.38 -10.20
N SER A 210 -34.60 -36.39 -9.41
CA SER A 210 -34.66 -34.97 -9.78
C SER A 210 -33.85 -34.06 -8.87
N ASP A 211 -33.74 -34.39 -7.58
CA ASP A 211 -33.17 -33.54 -6.55
C ASP A 211 -32.32 -34.34 -5.55
N PHE A 212 -31.47 -33.63 -4.80
CA PHE A 212 -30.82 -34.17 -3.60
C PHE A 212 -31.68 -33.91 -2.35
N GLU A 213 -31.78 -34.93 -1.50
CA GLU A 213 -32.46 -34.90 -0.20
C GLU A 213 -31.60 -35.55 0.89
N ALA A 214 -31.63 -34.99 2.10
CA ALA A 214 -30.90 -35.50 3.25
C ALA A 214 -31.75 -36.60 3.90
N ARG A 215 -31.40 -37.85 3.65
CA ARG A 215 -32.03 -39.01 4.29
C ARG A 215 -31.29 -39.40 5.56
N ASN A 216 -31.91 -40.26 6.35
CA ASN A 216 -31.25 -40.93 7.45
C ASN A 216 -31.49 -42.43 7.46
N GLU A 217 -30.58 -43.14 8.12
CA GLU A 217 -30.61 -44.58 8.38
C GLU A 217 -30.06 -44.82 9.78
N SER A 218 -30.62 -45.79 10.51
CA SER A 218 -30.28 -45.97 11.94
C SER A 218 -29.49 -47.25 12.19
N TYR A 219 -28.30 -47.09 12.73
CA TYR A 219 -27.36 -48.16 13.01
C TYR A 219 -27.39 -48.55 14.50
N ASN A 220 -27.69 -49.83 14.76
CA ASN A 220 -27.53 -50.42 16.08
C ASN A 220 -26.06 -50.78 16.32
N CYS A 221 -25.29 -49.78 16.76
CA CYS A 221 -23.88 -49.91 17.10
C CYS A 221 -23.66 -51.01 18.17
N PRO A 222 -22.92 -52.09 17.89
CA PRO A 222 -22.81 -53.24 18.81
C PRO A 222 -22.20 -52.94 20.18
N HIS A 223 -21.43 -51.85 20.29
CA HIS A 223 -20.77 -51.41 21.52
C HIS A 223 -21.30 -50.06 22.04
N GLY A 224 -22.47 -49.63 21.55
CA GLY A 224 -22.99 -48.29 21.77
C GLY A 224 -22.44 -47.28 20.75
N CYS A 225 -22.94 -46.05 20.84
CA CYS A 225 -22.49 -44.92 20.02
C CYS A 225 -22.20 -43.72 20.91
N PHE A 226 -21.27 -42.87 20.48
CA PHE A 226 -20.83 -41.67 21.18
C PHE A 226 -20.56 -40.58 20.15
N GLU A 227 -20.96 -39.34 20.45
CA GLU A 227 -20.73 -38.16 19.60
C GLU A 227 -21.02 -38.38 18.10
N GLY A 228 -22.10 -39.11 17.78
CA GLY A 228 -22.51 -39.35 16.39
C GLY A 228 -21.78 -40.49 15.66
N ALA A 229 -20.99 -41.32 16.35
CA ALA A 229 -20.29 -42.47 15.77
C ALA A 229 -20.50 -43.78 16.55
N CYS A 230 -20.51 -44.93 15.87
CA CYS A 230 -20.50 -46.27 16.49
C CYS A 230 -19.12 -46.62 17.09
N SER A 231 -19.11 -47.36 18.20
CA SER A 231 -17.87 -47.93 18.77
C SER A 231 -17.53 -49.32 18.20
N LEU A 232 -16.24 -49.58 17.97
CA LEU A 232 -15.72 -50.82 17.35
C LEU A 232 -15.53 -52.00 18.35
N PRO A 233 -15.59 -53.26 17.90
CA PRO A 233 -15.25 -54.44 18.70
C PRO A 233 -13.73 -54.66 18.85
N ALA A 234 -13.32 -55.30 19.95
CA ALA A 234 -12.01 -55.95 20.03
C ALA A 234 -12.05 -57.35 19.37
N CYS A 235 -11.03 -57.68 18.58
CA CYS A 235 -11.04 -58.80 17.62
C CYS A 235 -10.73 -60.20 18.21
N ILE A 236 -11.16 -61.25 17.50
CA ILE A 236 -10.83 -62.67 17.71
C ILE A 236 -10.66 -63.35 16.32
N HIS A 237 -9.61 -64.18 16.16
CA HIS A 237 -9.26 -65.20 15.12
C HIS A 237 -10.16 -65.38 13.86
N ASP A 238 -9.66 -65.68 12.65
CA ASP A 238 -8.47 -66.45 12.18
C ASP A 238 -8.10 -66.02 10.71
N ASP A 239 -7.08 -66.45 9.93
CA ASP A 239 -5.99 -67.46 9.96
C ASP A 239 -4.88 -67.08 8.92
N ASN A 240 -3.68 -67.67 8.99
CA ASN A 240 -2.59 -67.82 7.97
C ASN A 240 -1.93 -66.58 7.30
N CYS A 241 -0.62 -66.39 7.53
CA CYS A 241 0.13 -65.17 7.18
C CYS A 241 1.54 -65.42 6.60
N SER A 242 1.67 -66.30 5.60
CA SER A 242 2.95 -66.65 4.95
C SER A 242 3.54 -65.55 4.04
N GLY A 243 3.43 -64.27 4.41
CA GLY A 243 3.77 -63.11 3.56
C GLY A 243 4.43 -61.93 4.26
N ILE A 244 4.78 -62.05 5.55
CA ILE A 244 5.36 -60.95 6.34
C ILE A 244 6.81 -61.30 6.72
N ASN A 245 7.75 -60.96 5.84
CA ASN A 245 9.14 -60.72 6.24
C ASN A 245 9.33 -59.20 6.28
N LEU A 246 9.71 -58.67 7.44
CA LEU A 246 10.15 -57.28 7.55
C LEU A 246 11.62 -57.18 7.11
N THR A 247 11.95 -56.14 6.36
CA THR A 247 13.33 -55.70 6.14
C THR A 247 13.90 -55.11 7.43
N GLU A 248 15.23 -55.12 7.55
CA GLU A 248 15.94 -54.37 8.59
C GLU A 248 15.51 -52.89 8.58
N ILE A 249 15.39 -52.33 9.78
CA ILE A 249 15.01 -50.93 10.02
C ILE A 249 16.20 -50.29 10.72
N GLU A 250 16.72 -49.21 10.12
CA GLU A 250 17.78 -48.35 10.64
C GLU A 250 17.46 -46.90 10.21
N THR A 251 16.38 -46.37 10.80
CA THR A 251 15.85 -45.02 10.50
C THR A 251 15.47 -44.33 11.80
N CYS A 252 15.47 -43.00 11.79
CA CYS A 252 14.85 -42.21 12.85
C CYS A 252 13.37 -41.98 12.53
N ASN A 253 12.50 -41.87 13.53
CA ASN A 253 11.04 -41.70 13.38
C ASN A 253 10.31 -42.93 12.79
N TYR A 254 10.63 -44.15 13.23
CA TYR A 254 9.90 -45.36 12.85
C TYR A 254 8.77 -45.68 13.85
N THR A 255 7.52 -45.55 13.40
CA THR A 255 6.31 -45.97 14.13
C THR A 255 6.48 -47.39 14.70
N PRO A 256 6.56 -47.55 16.04
CA PRO A 256 5.51 -47.06 16.93
C PRO A 256 5.90 -45.99 17.97
N ASP A 257 7.12 -45.48 18.02
CA ASP A 257 7.45 -44.35 18.93
C ASP A 257 7.23 -42.97 18.30
N ASP A 258 7.29 -42.89 16.96
CA ASP A 258 7.17 -41.67 16.15
C ASP A 258 8.03 -40.50 16.68
N ASN A 259 9.22 -40.83 17.17
CA ASN A 259 10.18 -39.87 17.70
C ASN A 259 11.34 -39.66 16.70
N PRO A 260 11.55 -38.44 16.17
CA PRO A 260 12.60 -38.20 15.19
C PRO A 260 14.03 -38.19 15.76
N PHE A 261 14.18 -38.26 17.08
CA PHE A 261 15.48 -38.19 17.77
C PHE A 261 16.04 -39.55 18.22
N THR A 262 15.21 -40.61 18.19
CA THR A 262 15.61 -42.01 18.38
C THR A 262 16.03 -42.62 17.05
N LEU A 263 17.09 -43.44 17.08
CA LEU A 263 17.41 -44.39 16.01
C LEU A 263 16.73 -45.71 16.34
N ASP A 264 15.92 -46.19 15.40
CA ASP A 264 15.09 -47.38 15.57
C ASP A 264 15.74 -48.56 14.86
N HIS A 265 15.91 -49.66 15.59
CA HIS A 265 16.63 -50.84 15.11
C HIS A 265 15.82 -52.12 15.29
N ALA A 266 15.69 -52.90 14.21
CA ALA A 266 15.02 -54.21 14.18
C ALA A 266 15.82 -55.23 13.34
N PRO A 267 16.25 -56.39 13.93
CA PRO A 267 17.09 -57.37 13.26
C PRO A 267 16.31 -58.28 12.31
N GLU A 268 16.96 -58.75 11.24
CA GLU A 268 16.32 -59.59 10.23
C GLU A 268 15.86 -60.99 10.72
N ASN A 269 14.83 -61.52 10.04
CA ASN A 269 14.40 -62.92 10.00
C ASN A 269 13.86 -63.54 11.33
N PHE A 270 12.57 -63.37 11.60
CA PHE A 270 11.85 -64.20 12.59
C PHE A 270 10.42 -64.59 12.15
N SER A 271 10.16 -65.90 11.99
CA SER A 271 8.82 -66.47 12.12
C SER A 271 8.88 -67.95 12.54
N SER A 272 8.03 -68.33 13.50
CA SER A 272 7.83 -69.73 13.91
C SER A 272 6.43 -69.87 14.51
N CYS A 273 5.55 -70.64 13.88
CA CYS A 273 4.16 -70.76 14.32
C CYS A 273 4.04 -71.55 15.62
N ILE A 274 3.22 -71.06 16.55
CA ILE A 274 2.77 -71.79 17.74
C ILE A 274 1.22 -71.67 17.77
N ASP A 275 0.55 -72.79 18.03
CA ASP A 275 -0.90 -72.90 18.27
C ASP A 275 -1.80 -72.22 17.22
N ASN A 276 -1.58 -72.53 15.94
CA ASN A 276 -2.37 -72.10 14.77
C ASN A 276 -2.51 -70.58 14.55
N ALA A 277 -1.83 -69.76 15.34
CA ALA A 277 -1.70 -68.34 15.06
C ALA A 277 -0.42 -68.06 14.28
N CYS A 278 -0.48 -67.03 13.43
CA CYS A 278 0.70 -66.19 13.18
C CYS A 278 0.94 -65.39 14.46
N SER A 279 1.56 -66.00 15.46
CA SER A 279 1.90 -65.31 16.70
C SER A 279 2.81 -64.14 16.35
N ALA A 280 2.27 -62.93 16.39
CA ALA A 280 3.05 -61.70 16.25
C ALA A 280 4.09 -61.71 17.38
N VAL A 281 5.34 -62.02 17.03
CA VAL A 281 6.44 -61.96 17.98
C VAL A 281 6.60 -60.49 18.31
N THR A 282 6.20 -60.09 19.52
CA THR A 282 6.34 -58.71 19.99
C THR A 282 7.82 -58.39 20.13
N TYR A 283 8.43 -57.93 19.03
CA TYR A 283 9.79 -57.45 19.05
C TYR A 283 9.82 -56.10 19.75
N SER A 284 10.61 -56.00 20.82
CA SER A 284 10.94 -54.73 21.44
C SER A 284 11.98 -54.02 20.58
N PHE A 285 11.53 -53.11 19.71
CA PHE A 285 12.39 -52.17 19.02
C PHE A 285 13.31 -51.46 20.03
N THR A 286 14.59 -51.34 19.71
CA THR A 286 15.57 -50.67 20.58
C THR A 286 15.76 -49.22 20.16
N HIS A 287 14.76 -48.40 20.47
CA HIS A 287 14.78 -46.95 20.32
C HIS A 287 15.96 -46.35 21.11
N THR A 288 16.95 -45.78 20.42
CA THR A 288 18.16 -45.24 21.07
C THR A 288 18.47 -43.83 20.57
N CYS A 289 18.56 -42.85 21.48
CA CYS A 289 18.93 -41.48 21.13
C CYS A 289 20.26 -41.45 20.35
N SER A 290 20.28 -40.75 19.21
CA SER A 290 21.49 -40.63 18.38
C SER A 290 21.69 -39.19 17.89
N LYS A 291 22.68 -38.48 18.46
CA LYS A 291 23.05 -37.14 17.99
C LYS A 291 23.75 -37.15 16.64
N ALA A 292 24.28 -38.30 16.22
CA ALA A 292 25.01 -38.45 14.96
C ALA A 292 24.14 -38.93 13.79
N SER A 293 22.95 -39.47 14.06
CA SER A 293 22.03 -40.01 13.04
C SER A 293 20.68 -39.30 13.00
N CYS A 294 20.22 -38.79 14.14
CA CYS A 294 18.84 -38.35 14.38
C CYS A 294 18.78 -36.97 15.05
N ASP A 295 19.86 -36.18 15.03
CA ASP A 295 19.96 -34.82 15.60
C ASP A 295 19.50 -34.67 17.07
N ALA A 296 19.53 -35.75 17.86
CA ALA A 296 19.20 -35.72 19.29
C ALA A 296 20.06 -34.71 20.07
N GLU A 297 19.49 -34.05 21.09
CA GLU A 297 20.25 -33.13 21.94
C GLU A 297 21.37 -33.85 22.70
N CYS A 298 21.14 -35.11 23.07
CA CYS A 298 22.02 -35.94 23.86
C CYS A 298 21.94 -37.42 23.48
N ASP A 299 22.99 -38.17 23.81
CA ASP A 299 23.04 -39.64 23.70
C ASP A 299 24.04 -40.24 24.71
N SER A 300 24.26 -41.55 24.64
CA SER A 300 25.17 -42.28 25.54
C SER A 300 26.65 -41.83 25.50
N THR A 301 27.04 -41.06 24.49
CA THR A 301 28.38 -40.48 24.30
C THR A 301 28.38 -38.94 24.38
N ASN A 302 27.23 -38.31 24.11
CA ASN A 302 27.02 -36.86 24.13
C ASN A 302 26.13 -36.45 25.31
N SER A 303 26.73 -36.24 26.47
CA SER A 303 26.02 -35.75 27.66
C SER A 303 25.48 -34.32 27.50
N CYS A 304 24.39 -34.01 28.19
CA CYS A 304 23.80 -32.67 28.23
C CYS A 304 24.74 -31.62 28.85
N PRO A 305 24.70 -30.36 28.37
CA PRO A 305 25.27 -29.23 29.09
C PRO A 305 24.62 -29.07 30.47
N ALA A 306 25.39 -28.69 31.48
CA ALA A 306 24.84 -28.27 32.76
C ALA A 306 24.10 -26.93 32.62
N THR A 307 23.06 -26.71 33.41
CA THR A 307 22.40 -25.40 33.54
C THR A 307 23.39 -24.46 34.21
N ALA A 308 23.78 -23.40 33.50
CA ALA A 308 24.69 -22.38 34.03
C ALA A 308 24.00 -21.62 35.17
N CYS A 309 24.55 -21.72 36.38
CA CYS A 309 23.98 -21.13 37.60
C CYS A 309 24.95 -20.10 38.17
N ASN A 310 24.92 -18.91 37.55
CA ASN A 310 25.79 -17.80 37.91
C ASN A 310 25.37 -17.15 39.23
N ASP A 311 26.33 -16.90 40.12
CA ASP A 311 26.10 -16.16 41.35
C ASP A 311 25.99 -14.65 41.07
N GLU A 312 24.93 -14.00 41.55
CA GLU A 312 24.55 -12.63 41.16
C GLU A 312 24.05 -11.76 42.32
N CYS A 313 23.91 -10.45 42.09
CA CYS A 313 23.45 -9.49 43.09
C CYS A 313 21.98 -9.09 42.84
N HIS A 314 21.13 -9.26 43.84
CA HIS A 314 19.74 -8.79 43.84
C HIS A 314 19.60 -7.67 44.89
N GLY A 315 19.69 -6.42 44.43
CA GLY A 315 19.87 -5.27 45.32
C GLY A 315 21.20 -5.38 46.09
N ASN A 316 21.19 -5.06 47.39
CA ASN A 316 22.37 -5.20 48.25
C ASN A 316 22.73 -6.68 48.59
N ASP A 317 21.96 -7.66 48.14
CA ASP A 317 22.03 -9.03 48.64
C ASP A 317 22.65 -9.96 47.57
N TYR A 318 23.65 -10.77 47.94
CA TYR A 318 24.31 -11.70 47.01
C TYR A 318 23.63 -13.06 47.02
N TYR A 319 23.28 -13.57 45.84
CA TYR A 319 22.55 -14.82 45.64
C TYR A 319 23.54 -15.86 45.10
N ASP A 320 24.06 -16.70 46.00
CA ASP A 320 24.97 -17.81 45.70
C ASP A 320 24.15 -19.06 45.37
N TYR A 321 24.27 -19.57 44.13
CA TYR A 321 23.49 -20.72 43.64
C TYR A 321 24.24 -22.06 43.81
N GLY A 322 25.50 -22.04 44.27
CA GLY A 322 26.32 -23.23 44.50
C GLY A 322 26.97 -23.84 43.24
N GLY A 323 26.87 -23.17 42.09
CA GLY A 323 27.42 -23.59 40.81
C GLY A 323 26.47 -24.43 39.92
N ASP A 324 26.91 -24.68 38.68
CA ASP A 324 26.10 -25.25 37.60
C ASP A 324 25.45 -26.60 37.93
N VAL A 325 24.16 -26.73 37.59
CA VAL A 325 23.38 -27.95 37.85
C VAL A 325 23.46 -28.90 36.65
N SER A 326 23.97 -30.11 36.87
CA SER A 326 24.05 -31.13 35.81
C SER A 326 22.68 -31.55 35.30
N ASN A 327 22.52 -31.62 33.98
CA ASN A 327 21.32 -32.11 33.31
C ASN A 327 21.49 -33.57 32.85
N SER A 328 20.44 -34.38 33.00
CA SER A 328 20.36 -35.73 32.44
C SER A 328 19.84 -35.71 31.00
N CYS A 329 20.16 -36.74 30.23
CA CYS A 329 19.47 -37.01 28.97
C CYS A 329 18.14 -37.73 29.28
N LEU A 330 17.02 -37.19 28.81
CA LEU A 330 15.69 -37.75 29.04
C LEU A 330 15.37 -38.88 28.05
N SER A 331 14.34 -39.67 28.35
CA SER A 331 13.91 -40.80 27.52
C SER A 331 13.30 -40.39 26.17
N ASN A 332 13.06 -39.09 25.93
CA ASN A 332 12.68 -38.52 24.64
C ASN A 332 13.86 -37.85 23.91
N CYS A 333 15.10 -38.08 24.36
CA CYS A 333 16.34 -37.58 23.76
C CYS A 333 16.55 -36.04 23.80
N ALA A 334 15.71 -35.33 24.54
CA ALA A 334 15.96 -33.97 24.99
C ALA A 334 16.77 -33.96 26.29
N CYS A 335 17.42 -32.84 26.57
CA CYS A 335 18.08 -32.60 27.85
C CYS A 335 17.10 -32.15 28.92
N GLU A 336 17.36 -32.55 30.18
CA GLU A 336 16.79 -31.85 31.32
C GLU A 336 17.20 -30.37 31.29
N HIS A 337 16.35 -29.50 31.84
CA HIS A 337 16.67 -28.12 32.15
C HIS A 337 16.46 -27.93 33.65
N ASN A 338 17.29 -28.62 34.44
CA ASN A 338 17.23 -28.56 35.89
C ASN A 338 17.51 -27.12 36.32
N LEU A 339 16.51 -26.49 36.94
CA LEU A 339 16.61 -25.14 37.45
C LEU A 339 17.67 -25.06 38.56
N CYS A 340 18.34 -23.91 38.65
CA CYS A 340 19.26 -23.63 39.75
C CYS A 340 18.56 -23.79 41.11
N GLY A 341 19.30 -24.24 42.11
CA GLY A 341 18.78 -24.44 43.47
C GLY A 341 18.26 -23.13 44.09
N THR A 342 17.54 -23.22 45.21
CA THR A 342 17.21 -22.01 45.99
C THR A 342 18.50 -21.38 46.50
N PRO A 343 18.82 -20.12 46.14
CA PRO A 343 20.12 -19.53 46.42
C PRO A 343 20.34 -19.25 47.90
N ILE A 344 21.59 -19.30 48.32
CA ILE A 344 22.04 -18.88 49.65
C ILE A 344 22.18 -17.35 49.64
N ILE A 345 21.08 -16.68 50.01
CA ILE A 345 21.01 -15.22 50.05
C ILE A 345 21.87 -14.66 51.19
N THR A 346 22.93 -13.94 50.83
CA THR A 346 23.80 -13.19 51.75
C THR A 346 23.35 -11.73 51.78
N TYR A 347 22.56 -11.38 52.80
CA TYR A 347 21.95 -10.05 52.91
C TYR A 347 22.97 -8.95 53.21
N ASN A 348 22.90 -7.84 52.46
CA ASN A 348 23.79 -6.68 52.51
C ASN A 348 25.28 -7.04 52.35
N ASP A 349 25.57 -7.79 51.29
CA ASP A 349 26.93 -8.19 50.93
C ASP A 349 27.72 -7.00 50.32
N PRO A 350 28.95 -6.71 50.78
CA PRO A 350 29.79 -5.65 50.22
C PRO A 350 30.16 -5.80 48.73
N ARG A 351 29.93 -6.97 48.11
CA ARG A 351 30.04 -7.17 46.66
C ARG A 351 28.87 -6.56 45.89
N CYS A 352 27.73 -6.36 46.55
CA CYS A 352 26.45 -5.98 45.94
C CYS A 352 25.99 -4.57 46.31
N THR A 353 26.82 -3.73 46.93
CA THR A 353 26.52 -2.30 47.09
C THR A 353 26.71 -1.52 45.77
N SER A 354 25.97 -1.94 44.75
CA SER A 354 25.44 -1.02 43.75
C SER A 354 24.41 -0.10 44.44
N CYS A 355 24.07 1.01 43.81
CA CYS A 355 22.91 1.78 44.27
C CYS A 355 21.61 1.00 43.99
N ILE A 356 20.58 1.23 44.82
CA ILE A 356 19.24 0.67 44.66
C ILE A 356 18.33 1.77 44.08
N PRO A 357 17.86 1.62 42.83
CA PRO A 357 16.91 2.55 42.22
C PRO A 357 15.63 2.69 43.05
N ASN A 358 15.26 3.93 43.42
CA ASN A 358 14.01 4.21 44.12
C ASN A 358 13.02 4.93 43.21
N CYS A 359 12.18 4.13 42.56
CA CYS A 359 11.12 4.58 41.65
C CYS A 359 9.72 4.44 42.25
N ASP A 360 9.61 4.21 43.56
CA ASP A 360 8.32 3.96 44.22
C ASP A 360 7.48 5.25 44.24
N GLY A 361 6.47 5.30 43.36
CA GLY A 361 5.68 6.51 43.08
C GLY A 361 6.27 7.44 42.00
N LYS A 362 7.21 6.98 41.17
CA LYS A 362 7.75 7.71 40.00
C LYS A 362 7.44 6.97 38.68
N VAL A 363 7.46 7.71 37.58
CA VAL A 363 7.25 7.25 36.19
C VAL A 363 8.43 7.64 35.26
N CYS A 364 9.22 8.65 35.64
CA CYS A 364 10.50 8.95 34.99
C CYS A 364 11.48 9.65 35.97
N GLY A 365 12.77 9.76 35.60
CA GLY A 365 13.79 10.61 36.26
C GLY A 365 14.66 9.95 37.35
N ASP A 366 15.51 10.76 38.01
CA ASP A 366 16.55 10.34 38.98
C ASP A 366 16.06 9.34 40.02
N ASP A 367 16.68 8.16 40.06
CA ASP A 367 16.37 7.05 40.94
C ASP A 367 17.15 7.08 42.27
N GLY A 368 18.16 7.94 42.37
CA GLY A 368 19.13 8.05 43.46
C GLY A 368 20.54 7.52 43.13
N CYS A 369 20.79 7.05 41.91
CA CYS A 369 21.95 6.24 41.54
C CYS A 369 22.94 6.93 40.58
N GLU A 370 22.99 8.26 40.62
CA GLU A 370 23.80 9.14 39.74
C GLU A 370 23.35 9.16 38.26
N ASP A 371 22.35 8.37 37.86
CA ASP A 371 21.64 8.49 36.58
C ASP A 371 20.38 9.38 36.73
N PRO A 372 20.32 10.57 36.09
CA PRO A 372 19.16 11.45 36.17
C PRO A 372 17.88 10.91 35.50
N ASN A 373 17.92 9.75 34.84
CA ASN A 373 16.80 9.12 34.14
C ASN A 373 16.42 7.72 34.69
N GLY A 374 17.04 7.25 35.78
CA GLY A 374 16.96 5.84 36.22
C GLY A 374 15.56 5.24 36.44
N CYS A 375 14.54 6.06 36.70
CA CYS A 375 13.14 5.62 36.85
C CYS A 375 12.29 5.66 35.58
N GLY A 376 12.91 5.69 34.40
CA GLY A 376 12.25 5.68 33.11
C GLY A 376 12.30 7.02 32.38
N THR A 377 11.91 6.99 31.10
CA THR A 377 11.81 8.16 30.22
C THR A 377 10.35 8.58 30.07
N CYS A 378 10.08 9.87 30.15
CA CYS A 378 8.76 10.44 29.88
C CYS A 378 8.50 10.45 28.34
N GLY A 379 7.26 10.67 27.90
CA GLY A 379 6.91 10.65 26.46
C GLY A 379 7.44 11.85 25.66
N THR A 380 7.35 11.77 24.33
CA THR A 380 7.78 12.87 23.43
C THR A 380 6.95 14.14 23.67
N GLY A 381 7.61 15.17 24.18
CA GLY A 381 6.98 16.43 24.64
C GLY A 381 6.80 16.53 26.17
N GLU A 382 7.23 15.53 26.94
CA GLU A 382 7.18 15.55 28.41
C GLU A 382 8.57 15.63 29.05
N ILE A 383 8.67 16.38 30.15
CA ILE A 383 9.84 16.43 31.02
C ILE A 383 9.57 15.73 32.35
N CYS A 384 10.59 15.13 32.96
CA CYS A 384 10.45 14.61 34.31
C CYS A 384 10.38 15.79 35.30
N SER A 385 9.26 15.88 36.04
CA SER A 385 9.12 16.81 37.14
C SER A 385 8.61 16.08 38.37
N ASN A 386 9.46 16.02 39.41
CA ASN A 386 9.16 15.37 40.69
C ASN A 386 8.76 13.89 40.57
N GLY A 387 9.26 13.19 39.54
CA GLY A 387 8.95 11.78 39.29
C GLY A 387 7.69 11.55 38.44
N ALA A 388 6.98 12.59 38.02
CA ALA A 388 5.91 12.47 37.03
C ALA A 388 6.42 12.93 35.66
N CYS A 389 5.95 12.26 34.60
CA CYS A 389 5.87 12.87 33.29
C CYS A 389 4.94 14.08 33.39
N ILE A 390 5.40 15.26 32.97
CA ILE A 390 4.54 16.41 32.72
C ILE A 390 4.89 16.98 31.33
N PRO A 391 3.93 17.53 30.57
CA PRO A 391 4.24 18.27 29.35
C PRO A 391 5.30 19.35 29.60
N GLU A 392 6.21 19.56 28.66
CA GLU A 392 7.29 20.54 28.78
C GLU A 392 6.69 21.96 28.95
N SER A 393 6.60 22.41 30.20
CA SER A 393 5.90 23.65 30.54
C SER A 393 6.77 24.86 30.22
N TYR A 394 6.85 25.21 28.94
CA TYR A 394 7.64 26.34 28.43
C TYR A 394 7.34 27.62 29.22
N ASP A 395 8.37 28.16 29.88
CA ASP A 395 8.22 29.39 30.63
C ASP A 395 8.11 30.58 29.66
N CYS A 396 6.86 31.03 29.45
CA CYS A 396 6.55 32.23 28.68
C CYS A 396 7.12 33.53 29.26
N ASN A 397 7.85 33.49 30.39
CA ASN A 397 8.62 34.61 30.94
C ASN A 397 10.10 34.58 30.54
N ASP A 398 10.63 33.50 29.94
CA ASP A 398 12.00 33.50 29.41
C ASP A 398 12.08 34.45 28.21
N ALA A 399 13.06 35.36 28.23
CA ALA A 399 13.31 36.32 27.16
C ALA A 399 13.60 35.68 25.78
N LYS A 400 13.88 34.37 25.71
CA LYS A 400 14.02 33.59 24.47
C LYS A 400 12.74 32.85 24.02
N VAL A 401 11.75 32.70 24.89
CA VAL A 401 10.49 32.00 24.57
C VAL A 401 9.44 33.03 24.12
N ARG A 402 8.64 32.70 23.11
CA ARG A 402 7.52 33.51 22.62
C ARG A 402 6.26 32.65 22.56
N CYS A 403 5.35 32.84 23.50
CA CYS A 403 4.13 32.02 23.57
C CYS A 403 2.99 32.63 22.74
N VAL A 404 2.40 31.81 21.86
CA VAL A 404 1.27 32.16 20.99
C VAL A 404 0.02 31.44 21.47
N ASP A 405 -1.12 32.15 21.52
CA ASP A 405 -2.44 31.57 21.76
C ASP A 405 -3.52 32.38 21.01
N VAL A 406 -4.29 31.71 20.16
CA VAL A 406 -5.43 32.29 19.43
C VAL A 406 -6.53 32.84 20.36
N GLY A 407 -6.61 32.34 21.60
CA GLY A 407 -7.50 32.84 22.66
C GLY A 407 -7.00 34.12 23.35
N GLY A 408 -5.75 34.54 23.12
CA GLY A 408 -5.18 35.77 23.69
C GLY A 408 -4.77 35.69 25.16
N THR A 409 -4.54 34.49 25.70
CA THR A 409 -4.04 34.27 27.07
C THR A 409 -2.51 34.29 27.18
N LYS A 410 -1.80 34.38 26.05
CA LYS A 410 -0.33 34.42 25.93
C LYS A 410 0.16 35.74 25.33
N GLU A 411 1.46 35.84 25.08
CA GLU A 411 2.12 37.07 24.62
C GLU A 411 1.67 37.50 23.21
N TYR A 412 1.38 36.55 22.31
CA TYR A 412 0.94 36.81 20.94
C TYR A 412 -0.38 36.10 20.59
N LEU A 413 -1.20 36.79 19.80
CA LEU A 413 -2.43 36.24 19.20
C LEU A 413 -2.18 35.46 17.89
N THR A 414 -1.01 35.66 17.26
CA THR A 414 -0.66 35.10 15.95
C THR A 414 0.79 34.63 15.93
N ILE A 415 1.06 33.59 15.15
CA ILE A 415 2.39 32.98 15.02
C ILE A 415 3.34 33.95 14.32
N GLN A 416 2.90 34.62 13.26
CA GLN A 416 3.68 35.65 12.58
C GLN A 416 4.00 36.84 13.50
N GLY A 417 3.15 37.13 14.50
CA GLY A 417 3.42 38.12 15.55
C GLY A 417 4.65 37.74 16.37
N ALA A 418 4.67 36.52 16.91
CA ALA A 418 5.81 35.98 17.65
C ALA A 418 7.08 35.90 16.80
N VAL A 419 6.99 35.42 15.55
CA VAL A 419 8.13 35.37 14.61
C VAL A 419 8.72 36.77 14.38
N SER A 420 7.87 37.78 14.21
CA SER A 420 8.32 39.17 13.99
C SER A 420 8.99 39.81 15.21
N ALA A 421 8.70 39.29 16.42
CA ALA A 421 9.30 39.72 17.68
C ALA A 421 10.45 38.81 18.16
N SER A 422 10.80 37.78 17.38
CA SER A 422 11.83 36.81 17.74
C SER A 422 13.22 37.20 17.24
N SER A 423 14.23 36.95 18.08
CA SER A 423 15.65 37.03 17.73
C SER A 423 16.22 35.64 17.41
N ASN A 424 17.43 35.58 16.88
CA ASN A 424 18.14 34.32 16.64
C ASN A 424 18.35 33.54 17.94
N GLY A 425 18.01 32.25 17.94
CA GLY A 425 18.02 31.38 19.12
C GLY A 425 16.81 31.60 20.03
N ASN A 426 15.61 31.76 19.45
CA ASN A 426 14.34 31.90 20.18
C ASN A 426 13.40 30.73 19.82
N THR A 427 12.61 30.30 20.81
CA THR A 427 11.61 29.25 20.67
C THR A 427 10.21 29.87 20.68
N ILE A 428 9.44 29.60 19.63
CA ILE A 428 8.07 30.05 19.46
C ILE A 428 7.17 28.88 19.80
N VAL A 429 6.43 29.02 20.88
CA VAL A 429 5.61 27.96 21.49
C VAL A 429 4.15 28.26 21.18
N VAL A 430 3.55 27.45 20.31
CA VAL A 430 2.20 27.69 19.80
C VAL A 430 1.21 26.79 20.52
N TYR A 431 0.30 27.38 21.30
CA TYR A 431 -0.70 26.65 22.06
C TYR A 431 -1.84 26.15 21.15
N PRO A 432 -2.55 25.07 21.55
CA PRO A 432 -3.59 24.44 20.73
C PRO A 432 -4.65 25.43 20.24
N GLY A 433 -4.97 25.36 18.95
CA GLY A 433 -5.90 26.29 18.29
C GLY A 433 -5.73 26.30 16.77
N THR A 434 -6.64 26.98 16.08
CA THR A 434 -6.63 27.11 14.60
C THR A 434 -6.22 28.51 14.17
N TYR A 435 -5.04 28.61 13.56
CA TYR A 435 -4.39 29.82 13.08
C TYR A 435 -4.54 29.92 11.57
N GLN A 436 -5.14 31.00 11.07
CA GLN A 436 -5.38 31.21 9.64
C GLN A 436 -4.52 32.39 9.17
N GLU A 437 -3.25 32.10 8.94
CA GLU A 437 -2.21 33.08 8.59
C GLU A 437 -1.10 32.44 7.75
N THR A 438 -0.35 33.26 7.00
CA THR A 438 0.93 32.86 6.42
C THR A 438 2.06 33.24 7.39
N VAL A 439 2.78 32.24 7.89
CA VAL A 439 3.95 32.43 8.76
C VAL A 439 5.22 32.52 7.91
N THR A 440 6.01 33.57 8.07
CA THR A 440 7.27 33.79 7.33
C THR A 440 8.46 33.95 8.27
N ILE A 441 9.32 32.94 8.34
CA ILE A 441 10.53 32.88 9.17
C ILE A 441 11.74 33.35 8.35
N ASN A 442 12.11 34.62 8.53
CA ASN A 442 13.33 35.22 7.98
C ASN A 442 14.47 35.32 9.01
N THR A 443 14.21 34.98 10.28
CA THR A 443 15.19 34.99 11.37
C THR A 443 15.80 33.60 11.50
N ALA A 444 17.12 33.50 11.35
CA ALA A 444 17.85 32.25 11.56
C ALA A 444 17.81 31.80 13.03
N GLY A 445 17.89 30.50 13.31
CA GLY A 445 17.92 29.97 14.67
C GLY A 445 16.58 30.02 15.40
N ILE A 446 15.45 29.95 14.68
CA ILE A 446 14.10 29.91 15.27
C ILE A 446 13.65 28.45 15.40
N THR A 447 13.21 28.07 16.60
CA THR A 447 12.40 26.86 16.80
C THR A 447 10.94 27.27 16.81
N LEU A 448 10.10 26.62 16.00
CA LEU A 448 8.65 26.75 16.02
C LEU A 448 8.07 25.41 16.46
N ILE A 449 7.40 25.37 17.62
CA ILE A 449 6.94 24.12 18.25
C ILE A 449 5.49 24.21 18.75
N GLY A 450 4.71 23.15 18.53
CA GLY A 450 3.40 22.98 19.15
C GLY A 450 3.51 22.64 20.64
N ALA A 451 2.80 23.38 21.50
CA ALA A 451 2.93 23.31 22.95
C ALA A 451 2.34 22.05 23.63
N ASP A 452 1.72 21.16 22.85
CA ASP A 452 1.01 19.97 23.29
C ASP A 452 1.02 18.96 22.12
N SER A 453 1.64 17.80 22.29
CA SER A 453 1.71 16.73 21.27
C SER A 453 0.42 15.91 21.16
N SER A 454 -0.46 15.97 22.18
CA SER A 454 -1.79 15.37 22.15
C SER A 454 -2.85 16.24 21.46
N ASN A 455 -2.54 17.51 21.22
CA ASN A 455 -3.46 18.49 20.64
C ASN A 455 -2.71 19.60 19.86
N PRO A 456 -1.95 19.23 18.80
CA PRO A 456 -1.08 20.17 18.10
C PRO A 456 -1.84 21.36 17.48
N PRO A 457 -1.23 22.56 17.46
CA PRO A 457 -1.80 23.72 16.80
C PRO A 457 -1.91 23.52 15.29
N VAL A 458 -2.99 24.06 14.73
CA VAL A 458 -3.34 23.90 13.32
C VAL A 458 -3.16 25.22 12.59
N ILE A 459 -2.24 25.27 11.62
CA ILE A 459 -2.20 26.33 10.61
C ILE A 459 -3.13 25.89 9.46
N ASP A 460 -4.24 26.60 9.28
CA ASP A 460 -5.32 26.24 8.37
C ASP A 460 -5.43 27.25 7.23
N GLY A 461 -5.30 26.77 5.99
CA GLY A 461 -5.38 27.58 4.77
C GLY A 461 -6.78 27.79 4.21
N SER A 462 -7.82 27.18 4.82
CA SER A 462 -9.19 27.23 4.33
C SER A 462 -9.95 28.52 4.69
N GLU A 463 -10.99 28.85 3.92
CA GLU A 463 -11.89 29.97 4.21
C GLU A 463 -12.60 29.79 5.56
N LYS A 464 -12.36 30.73 6.49
CA LYS A 464 -12.95 30.72 7.85
C LYS A 464 -14.47 30.81 7.85
N ASN A 465 -15.03 31.54 6.90
CA ASN A 465 -16.41 32.00 6.93
C ASN A 465 -17.30 31.28 5.91
N PHE A 466 -16.86 30.13 5.37
CA PHE A 466 -17.66 29.33 4.43
C PHE A 466 -18.85 28.69 5.16
N ASN A 467 -19.96 29.41 5.18
CA ASN A 467 -21.25 29.00 5.74
C ASN A 467 -22.24 28.86 4.56
N PRO A 468 -22.19 27.75 3.82
CA PRO A 468 -22.95 27.59 2.58
C PRO A 468 -24.47 27.55 2.83
N ILE A 469 -25.24 28.01 1.83
CA ILE A 469 -26.70 27.90 1.81
C ILE A 469 -27.08 27.01 0.63
N TRP A 470 -27.05 25.70 0.89
CA TRP A 470 -27.25 24.67 -0.12
C TRP A 470 -28.68 24.67 -0.68
N THR A 471 -28.79 24.86 -1.99
CA THR A 471 -30.02 24.75 -2.78
C THR A 471 -29.89 23.52 -3.67
N ASN A 472 -30.84 22.58 -3.60
CA ASN A 472 -30.86 21.41 -4.49
C ASN A 472 -31.14 21.84 -5.94
N VAL A 473 -30.46 21.21 -6.90
CA VAL A 473 -30.53 21.52 -8.34
C VAL A 473 -31.19 20.39 -9.12
N GLU A 474 -30.64 19.18 -9.03
CA GLU A 474 -31.16 17.95 -9.63
C GLU A 474 -30.59 16.75 -8.86
N GLY A 475 -31.45 15.83 -8.39
CA GLY A 475 -31.01 14.63 -7.68
C GLY A 475 -30.14 14.97 -6.46
N ASN A 476 -28.91 14.46 -6.45
CA ASN A 476 -27.93 14.70 -5.38
C ASN A 476 -27.02 15.91 -5.63
N ILE A 477 -27.28 16.70 -6.68
CA ILE A 477 -26.52 17.91 -7.01
C ILE A 477 -27.14 19.10 -6.29
N TYR A 478 -26.31 19.81 -5.54
CA TYR A 478 -26.68 21.04 -4.82
C TYR A 478 -25.75 22.18 -5.21
N LYS A 479 -26.14 23.42 -4.91
CA LYS A 479 -25.29 24.60 -5.08
C LYS A 479 -25.42 25.62 -3.96
N THR A 480 -24.38 26.41 -3.76
CA THR A 480 -24.35 27.57 -2.87
C THR A 480 -23.72 28.75 -3.60
N PRO A 481 -24.15 30.00 -3.36
CA PRO A 481 -23.36 31.17 -3.73
C PRO A 481 -21.98 31.10 -3.06
N TYR A 482 -20.92 31.34 -3.82
CA TYR A 482 -19.54 31.37 -3.35
C TYR A 482 -18.69 32.25 -4.26
N VAL A 483 -17.74 32.99 -3.69
CA VAL A 483 -16.73 33.76 -4.45
C VAL A 483 -15.37 33.32 -3.95
N TRP A 484 -14.62 32.58 -4.78
CA TRP A 484 -13.30 32.09 -4.42
C TRP A 484 -12.25 33.20 -4.35
N LYS A 485 -11.34 33.10 -3.37
CA LYS A 485 -10.32 34.12 -3.07
C LYS A 485 -8.99 33.46 -2.75
N LEU A 486 -7.90 34.10 -3.14
CA LEU A 486 -6.53 33.64 -2.89
C LEU A 486 -5.70 34.76 -2.24
N ASP A 487 -5.22 34.50 -1.02
CA ASP A 487 -4.64 35.49 -0.10
C ASP A 487 -5.54 36.75 0.03
N GLY A 488 -6.86 36.54 0.10
CA GLY A 488 -7.87 37.60 0.20
C GLY A 488 -8.22 38.34 -1.10
N VAL A 489 -7.56 38.03 -2.22
CA VAL A 489 -7.86 38.60 -3.54
C VAL A 489 -8.83 37.69 -4.28
N GLU A 490 -9.91 38.23 -4.83
CA GLU A 490 -10.86 37.46 -5.66
C GLU A 490 -10.15 36.87 -6.90
N LYS A 491 -10.38 35.59 -7.16
CA LYS A 491 -9.78 34.85 -8.27
C LYS A 491 -10.86 34.19 -9.11
N GLU A 492 -10.78 34.42 -10.42
CA GLU A 492 -11.42 33.57 -11.41
C GLU A 492 -10.73 32.18 -11.37
N HIS A 493 -11.53 31.12 -11.41
CA HIS A 493 -11.08 29.76 -11.76
C HIS A 493 -10.32 29.80 -13.09
N LEU A 494 -9.28 28.98 -13.25
CA LEU A 494 -8.48 28.95 -14.47
C LEU A 494 -9.37 28.67 -15.70
N THR A 495 -9.15 29.41 -16.79
CA THR A 495 -9.73 29.00 -18.08
C THR A 495 -9.02 27.76 -18.61
N GLU A 496 -9.65 27.00 -19.49
CA GLU A 496 -9.06 25.82 -20.15
C GLU A 496 -7.66 26.09 -20.75
N ASN A 497 -7.44 27.27 -21.34
CA ASN A 497 -6.13 27.67 -21.86
C ASN A 497 -5.07 27.95 -20.76
N GLN A 498 -5.50 28.20 -19.52
CA GLN A 498 -4.64 28.29 -18.33
C GLN A 498 -4.45 26.93 -17.66
N TYR A 499 -5.44 26.02 -17.76
CA TYR A 499 -5.27 24.60 -17.44
C TYR A 499 -4.13 23.99 -18.25
N THR A 500 -4.06 24.31 -19.55
CA THR A 500 -3.01 23.83 -20.45
C THR A 500 -1.67 24.57 -20.30
N GLY A 501 -1.26 24.92 -19.08
CA GLY A 501 -0.05 25.72 -18.81
C GLY A 501 0.99 25.02 -17.92
N SER A 502 2.20 24.80 -18.43
CA SER A 502 3.32 24.15 -17.73
C SER A 502 3.81 24.92 -16.49
N GLY A 503 3.59 24.37 -15.29
CA GLY A 503 4.06 24.94 -14.01
C GLY A 503 2.98 25.05 -12.92
N GLY A 504 2.68 23.93 -12.27
CA GLY A 504 1.86 23.88 -11.05
C GLY A 504 2.50 24.60 -9.86
N GLY A 505 1.72 24.85 -8.81
CA GLY A 505 2.21 25.49 -7.58
C GLY A 505 2.72 26.94 -7.77
N SER A 506 2.28 27.64 -8.82
CA SER A 506 2.50 29.08 -8.99
C SER A 506 1.21 29.85 -8.66
N LYS A 507 1.31 31.05 -8.06
CA LYS A 507 0.13 31.80 -7.55
C LYS A 507 -0.89 32.21 -8.63
N ASP A 508 -0.49 32.15 -9.90
CA ASP A 508 -1.35 32.43 -11.06
C ASP A 508 -1.83 31.17 -11.78
N ARG A 509 -1.47 29.98 -11.27
CA ARG A 509 -2.01 28.67 -11.65
C ARG A 509 -2.25 27.83 -10.39
N VAL A 510 -3.21 28.33 -9.60
CA VAL A 510 -3.87 27.63 -8.51
C VAL A 510 -5.29 27.36 -8.95
N ASP A 511 -5.78 26.17 -8.67
CA ASP A 511 -7.17 25.80 -8.84
C ASP A 511 -7.88 25.72 -7.49
N ILE A 512 -9.20 25.90 -7.50
CA ILE A 512 -10.01 25.72 -6.30
C ILE A 512 -10.08 24.23 -5.98
N GLN A 513 -9.57 23.81 -4.83
CA GLN A 513 -9.87 22.50 -4.27
C GLN A 513 -11.05 22.59 -3.31
N VAL A 514 -11.85 21.53 -3.22
CA VAL A 514 -12.95 21.41 -2.27
C VAL A 514 -12.79 20.09 -1.54
N TYR A 515 -12.65 20.16 -0.23
CA TYR A 515 -12.59 19.00 0.65
C TYR A 515 -13.92 18.85 1.39
N GLU A 516 -14.44 17.63 1.50
CA GLU A 516 -15.67 17.23 2.20
C GLU A 516 -15.27 16.31 3.37
N ASP A 517 -15.55 16.73 4.61
CA ASP A 517 -15.17 16.02 5.86
C ASP A 517 -13.67 15.67 6.04
N GLY A 518 -12.81 16.15 5.13
CA GLY A 518 -11.36 15.92 5.11
C GLY A 518 -10.85 15.29 3.81
N GLU A 519 -11.75 14.72 3.01
CA GLU A 519 -11.46 14.10 1.71
C GLU A 519 -11.52 15.10 0.55
N LEU A 520 -10.58 15.05 -0.38
CA LEU A 520 -10.62 15.86 -1.60
C LEU A 520 -11.70 15.37 -2.56
N LEU A 521 -12.61 16.25 -2.98
CA LEU A 521 -13.61 15.97 -4.00
C LEU A 521 -13.03 16.06 -5.43
N ARG A 522 -13.69 15.40 -6.40
CA ARG A 522 -13.32 15.47 -7.82
C ARG A 522 -13.87 16.72 -8.50
N GLY A 523 -13.01 17.61 -8.99
CA GLY A 523 -13.41 18.87 -9.64
C GLY A 523 -13.24 18.96 -11.16
N TYR A 524 -12.68 17.91 -11.80
CA TYR A 524 -11.95 18.06 -13.06
C TYR A 524 -12.19 16.90 -14.03
N LYS A 525 -12.24 17.25 -15.32
CA LYS A 525 -12.50 16.34 -16.44
C LYS A 525 -11.37 15.32 -16.61
N SER A 526 -11.72 14.03 -16.74
CA SER A 526 -10.78 12.99 -17.15
C SER A 526 -10.53 13.03 -18.65
N MET A 527 -9.33 12.66 -19.12
CA MET A 527 -9.18 12.29 -20.54
C MET A 527 -10.03 11.07 -20.91
N ILE A 528 -10.34 10.20 -19.94
CA ILE A 528 -11.24 9.05 -20.15
C ILE A 528 -12.69 9.51 -20.34
N GLU A 529 -13.09 10.70 -19.88
CA GLU A 529 -14.47 11.15 -19.98
C GLU A 529 -14.84 11.64 -21.41
N SER A 530 -13.85 12.00 -22.25
CA SER A 530 -14.11 12.54 -23.60
C SER A 530 -14.52 11.45 -24.60
N THR A 531 -15.67 11.67 -25.25
CA THR A 531 -16.58 10.62 -25.78
C THR A 531 -16.09 9.74 -26.95
N THR A 532 -14.80 9.74 -27.31
CA THR A 532 -14.25 8.95 -28.43
C THR A 532 -13.08 8.03 -27.99
N PRO A 533 -13.37 6.76 -27.59
CA PRO A 533 -12.40 5.77 -27.09
C PRO A 533 -11.23 5.35 -28.02
N GLY A 534 -11.04 6.03 -29.16
CA GLY A 534 -10.01 5.72 -30.15
C GLY A 534 -9.17 6.92 -30.61
N SER A 535 -9.28 8.08 -29.94
CA SER A 535 -8.64 9.34 -30.37
C SER A 535 -7.66 9.94 -29.34
N MET A 536 -6.96 9.12 -28.56
CA MET A 536 -5.87 9.57 -27.67
C MET A 536 -4.68 10.26 -28.40
N SER A 537 -4.73 10.33 -29.73
CA SER A 537 -3.80 11.07 -30.59
C SER A 537 -4.24 12.51 -30.90
N GLY A 538 -5.39 12.96 -30.39
CA GLY A 538 -5.90 14.31 -30.54
C GLY A 538 -6.10 14.98 -29.19
N CYS A 539 -5.35 16.05 -28.95
CA CYS A 539 -5.59 16.96 -27.83
C CYS A 539 -6.87 17.74 -28.12
N SER A 540 -7.99 17.30 -27.52
CA SER A 540 -9.27 17.98 -27.61
C SER A 540 -9.38 19.10 -26.59
N ASP A 541 -10.23 20.08 -26.91
CA ASP A 541 -10.63 21.16 -26.01
C ASP A 541 -11.67 20.62 -24.99
N ASP A 542 -11.24 19.63 -24.19
CA ASP A 542 -12.05 18.93 -23.16
C ASP A 542 -11.32 18.85 -21.79
N PHE A 543 -10.30 19.65 -21.54
CA PHE A 543 -9.42 19.54 -20.35
C PHE A 543 -9.55 20.72 -19.38
N GLY A 544 -10.10 20.47 -18.20
CA GLY A 544 -9.98 21.39 -17.08
C GLY A 544 -10.95 21.07 -15.96
N ALA A 545 -11.40 22.12 -15.27
CA ALA A 545 -12.55 22.05 -14.39
C ALA A 545 -13.75 21.40 -15.11
N TYR A 546 -14.63 20.77 -14.32
CA TYR A 546 -16.02 20.63 -14.75
C TYR A 546 -16.62 22.02 -15.03
N ASP A 547 -17.50 22.11 -16.03
CA ASP A 547 -18.10 23.35 -16.54
C ASP A 547 -19.64 23.28 -16.62
N GLY A 548 -20.22 22.21 -16.05
CA GLY A 548 -21.67 22.00 -15.99
C GLY A 548 -22.06 20.86 -15.06
N THR A 549 -23.31 20.90 -14.58
CA THR A 549 -23.85 19.92 -13.63
C THR A 549 -23.91 18.48 -14.17
N SER A 550 -23.87 18.30 -15.49
CA SER A 550 -23.83 16.97 -16.13
C SER A 550 -22.65 16.11 -15.68
N TYR A 551 -21.53 16.72 -15.30
CA TYR A 551 -20.32 16.02 -14.84
C TYR A 551 -20.38 15.62 -13.34
N LEU A 552 -21.30 16.18 -12.57
CA LEU A 552 -21.47 15.89 -11.13
C LEU A 552 -22.34 14.66 -10.85
N ASP A 553 -22.98 14.13 -11.89
CA ASP A 553 -23.76 12.90 -11.86
C ASP A 553 -22.94 11.74 -12.45
N PRO A 554 -22.26 10.93 -11.61
CA PRO A 554 -21.43 9.83 -12.10
C PRO A 554 -22.23 8.75 -12.86
N SER A 555 -23.57 8.72 -12.79
CA SER A 555 -24.38 7.80 -13.60
C SER A 555 -24.49 8.23 -15.07
N LYS A 556 -24.20 9.52 -15.37
CA LYS A 556 -24.16 10.07 -16.74
C LYS A 556 -22.83 9.77 -17.44
N ASP A 557 -21.81 9.29 -16.73
CA ASP A 557 -20.55 8.81 -17.32
C ASP A 557 -20.79 7.51 -18.10
N SER A 558 -20.78 7.58 -19.43
CA SER A 558 -21.03 6.45 -20.35
C SER A 558 -19.97 5.32 -20.33
N TRP A 559 -19.06 5.36 -19.37
CA TRP A 559 -17.79 4.64 -19.33
C TRP A 559 -17.80 3.34 -18.52
N ALA A 560 -18.96 2.98 -17.96
CA ALA A 560 -19.22 1.68 -17.31
C ALA A 560 -19.00 0.45 -18.22
N SER A 561 -18.69 0.65 -19.51
CA SER A 561 -18.42 -0.38 -20.51
C SER A 561 -16.93 -0.70 -20.73
N TYR A 562 -16.00 -0.20 -19.90
CA TYR A 562 -14.59 -0.59 -19.90
C TYR A 562 -14.26 -1.61 -18.79
N PRO A 563 -14.28 -2.93 -19.05
CA PRO A 563 -14.19 -3.97 -18.03
C PRO A 563 -12.74 -4.34 -17.68
N TYR A 564 -11.84 -3.34 -17.55
CA TYR A 564 -10.42 -3.61 -17.37
C TYR A 564 -10.08 -3.78 -15.88
N GLU A 565 -9.88 -5.03 -15.47
CA GLU A 565 -9.66 -5.44 -14.08
C GLU A 565 -8.37 -4.89 -13.43
N GLY A 566 -7.51 -4.20 -14.19
CA GLY A 566 -6.34 -3.47 -13.70
C GLY A 566 -6.59 -1.99 -13.36
N ARG A 567 -7.81 -1.46 -13.45
CA ARG A 567 -8.10 -0.05 -13.10
C ARG A 567 -8.47 0.12 -11.62
N LYS A 568 -8.31 1.35 -11.11
CA LYS A 568 -9.11 1.84 -9.98
C LYS A 568 -10.58 1.63 -10.30
N HIS A 569 -11.30 0.92 -9.43
CA HIS A 569 -12.67 0.55 -9.74
C HIS A 569 -13.59 1.75 -9.62
N ASN A 570 -14.23 2.05 -10.74
CA ASN A 570 -15.37 2.95 -10.85
C ASN A 570 -15.10 4.40 -10.42
N LEU A 571 -14.49 5.21 -11.31
CA LEU A 571 -14.40 6.68 -11.19
C LEU A 571 -15.78 7.37 -11.01
N GLN A 572 -16.87 6.62 -11.15
CA GLN A 572 -18.21 6.96 -10.69
C GLN A 572 -18.36 7.09 -9.15
N ILE A 573 -17.27 7.11 -8.38
CA ILE A 573 -17.31 7.50 -6.96
C ILE A 573 -18.02 8.87 -6.87
N PRO A 574 -19.02 9.03 -5.98
CA PRO A 574 -19.58 10.34 -5.69
C PRO A 574 -18.54 11.22 -4.97
N GLY A 575 -18.91 12.44 -4.59
CA GLY A 575 -17.95 13.43 -4.11
C GLY A 575 -17.31 14.18 -5.28
N ARG A 576 -18.13 14.94 -6.01
CA ARG A 576 -17.72 15.80 -7.14
C ARG A 576 -18.10 17.26 -6.88
N PHE A 577 -17.33 18.20 -7.40
CA PHE A 577 -17.65 19.64 -7.31
C PHE A 577 -17.44 20.39 -8.64
N PHE A 578 -18.11 21.52 -8.81
CA PHE A 578 -17.96 22.42 -9.95
C PHE A 578 -18.12 23.86 -9.47
N TYR A 579 -17.21 24.77 -9.87
CA TYR A 579 -17.30 26.19 -9.53
C TYR A 579 -17.45 27.05 -10.79
N ASP A 580 -18.59 27.74 -10.90
CA ASP A 580 -18.92 28.62 -12.02
C ASP A 580 -18.56 30.09 -11.73
N ASN A 581 -17.51 30.56 -12.39
CA ASN A 581 -17.08 31.97 -12.39
C ASN A 581 -18.20 32.96 -12.79
N ASN A 582 -19.12 32.56 -13.68
CA ASN A 582 -20.10 33.46 -14.28
C ASN A 582 -21.25 33.78 -13.32
N THR A 583 -21.67 32.80 -12.52
CA THR A 583 -22.73 32.94 -11.51
C THR A 583 -22.21 33.16 -10.10
N ASN A 584 -20.93 32.87 -9.83
CA ASN A 584 -20.34 32.80 -8.49
C ASN A 584 -21.10 31.78 -7.62
N GLU A 585 -21.23 30.57 -8.14
CA GLU A 585 -21.89 29.44 -7.49
C GLU A 585 -20.94 28.23 -7.45
N LEU A 586 -20.79 27.65 -6.26
CA LEU A 586 -20.17 26.35 -6.06
C LEU A 586 -21.26 25.27 -6.05
N TYR A 587 -21.12 24.30 -6.94
CA TYR A 587 -21.95 23.10 -7.04
C TYR A 587 -21.21 21.91 -6.43
N VAL A 588 -21.93 21.03 -5.72
CA VAL A 588 -21.40 19.78 -5.15
C VAL A 588 -22.38 18.62 -5.34
N SER A 589 -21.83 17.41 -5.36
CA SER A 589 -22.53 16.12 -5.31
C SER A 589 -21.77 15.27 -4.27
N THR A 590 -22.37 15.05 -3.09
CA THR A 590 -21.65 14.52 -1.91
C THR A 590 -21.19 13.08 -2.11
N GLU A 591 -20.14 12.65 -1.39
CA GLU A 591 -19.64 11.28 -1.42
C GLU A 591 -20.72 10.27 -0.99
N ASN A 592 -21.48 10.59 0.05
CA ASN A 592 -22.51 9.71 0.59
C ASN A 592 -23.83 9.80 -0.18
N GLY A 593 -23.93 10.69 -1.19
CA GLY A 593 -25.12 10.84 -2.04
C GLY A 593 -26.36 11.34 -1.31
N ASP A 594 -26.19 12.08 -0.22
CA ASP A 594 -27.23 12.54 0.68
C ASP A 594 -27.41 14.08 0.61
N SER A 595 -27.09 14.86 1.65
CA SER A 595 -27.28 16.31 1.65
C SER A 595 -26.06 17.05 2.24
N PRO A 596 -25.50 18.04 1.52
CA PRO A 596 -24.30 18.77 1.94
C PRO A 596 -24.51 19.69 3.17
N VAL A 597 -25.71 19.70 3.77
CA VAL A 597 -25.93 20.28 5.11
C VAL A 597 -25.38 19.38 6.23
N ASN A 598 -25.06 18.11 5.92
CA ASN A 598 -24.52 17.12 6.87
C ASN A 598 -22.99 17.15 6.95
N HIS A 599 -22.31 17.75 5.96
CA HIS A 599 -20.85 17.70 5.80
C HIS A 599 -20.17 19.05 6.10
N ASN A 600 -18.90 18.97 6.52
CA ASN A 600 -18.01 20.09 6.75
C ASN A 600 -17.10 20.32 5.54
N TYR A 601 -17.24 21.46 4.87
CA TYR A 601 -16.47 21.79 3.67
C TYR A 601 -15.26 22.67 3.95
N LYS A 602 -14.14 22.31 3.33
CA LYS A 602 -12.87 23.04 3.44
C LYS A 602 -12.37 23.43 2.05
N ILE A 603 -12.27 24.74 1.81
CA ILE A 603 -11.86 25.32 0.53
C ILE A 603 -10.58 26.16 0.77
N PRO A 604 -9.42 25.76 0.21
CA PRO A 604 -8.17 26.52 0.31
C PRO A 604 -8.26 27.95 -0.24
N VAL A 605 -7.80 28.92 0.56
CA VAL A 605 -7.70 30.35 0.20
C VAL A 605 -6.37 30.99 0.58
N ILE A 606 -5.49 30.31 1.33
CA ILE A 606 -4.12 30.76 1.63
C ILE A 606 -3.11 30.00 0.76
N PHE A 607 -2.26 30.72 0.04
CA PHE A 607 -1.33 30.14 -0.93
C PHE A 607 -0.19 29.34 -0.30
N ASN A 608 0.39 29.83 0.81
CA ASN A 608 1.36 29.07 1.61
C ASN A 608 1.12 29.34 3.10
N LEU A 609 1.27 28.31 3.92
CA LEU A 609 1.04 28.37 5.36
C LEU A 609 2.32 28.76 6.11
N LEU A 610 3.46 28.22 5.68
CA LEU A 610 4.77 28.45 6.27
C LEU A 610 5.83 28.72 5.18
N LYS A 611 6.64 29.75 5.40
CA LYS A 611 7.75 30.17 4.53
C LYS A 611 9.02 30.27 5.36
N ILE A 612 10.06 29.52 5.00
CA ILE A 612 11.33 29.51 5.73
C ILE A 612 12.43 30.01 4.78
N ASN A 613 12.98 31.18 5.10
CA ASN A 613 13.98 31.87 4.30
C ASN A 613 15.28 32.10 5.09
N SER A 614 15.64 31.16 5.97
CA SER A 614 16.73 31.33 6.94
C SER A 614 17.29 30.01 7.47
N ALA A 615 18.49 30.08 8.06
CA ALA A 615 19.26 28.93 8.52
C ALA A 615 18.96 28.49 9.96
N ASN A 616 19.26 27.23 10.28
CA ASN A 616 19.18 26.61 11.61
C ASN A 616 17.77 26.72 12.23
N VAL A 617 16.73 26.60 11.41
CA VAL A 617 15.34 26.61 11.88
C VAL A 617 14.92 25.19 12.27
N LYS A 618 14.12 25.05 13.32
CA LYS A 618 13.41 23.81 13.67
C LYS A 618 11.90 24.05 13.57
N VAL A 619 11.15 23.10 13.00
CA VAL A 619 9.68 23.08 13.00
C VAL A 619 9.19 21.74 13.50
N GLU A 620 8.35 21.76 14.53
CA GLU A 620 7.94 20.55 15.26
C GLU A 620 6.52 20.60 15.79
N ASN A 621 5.81 19.47 15.73
CA ASN A 621 4.48 19.30 16.33
C ASN A 621 3.44 20.33 15.82
N ILE A 622 3.48 20.66 14.52
CA ILE A 622 2.51 21.55 13.87
C ILE A 622 1.65 20.77 12.87
N VAL A 623 0.33 21.03 12.86
CA VAL A 623 -0.56 20.61 11.78
C VAL A 623 -0.65 21.74 10.74
N MET A 624 -0.49 21.41 9.47
CA MET A 624 -0.63 22.33 8.33
C MET A 624 -1.65 21.74 7.36
N GLN A 625 -2.77 22.44 7.13
CA GLN A 625 -3.88 21.89 6.34
C GLN A 625 -4.50 22.88 5.36
N TYR A 626 -5.02 22.36 4.25
CA TYR A 626 -5.79 23.11 3.24
C TYR A 626 -5.07 24.33 2.63
N SER A 627 -3.78 24.21 2.31
CA SER A 627 -3.08 25.16 1.45
C SER A 627 -3.54 25.05 -0.01
N SER A 628 -3.57 26.18 -0.73
CA SER A 628 -3.90 26.19 -2.17
C SER A 628 -2.65 26.13 -3.07
N GLY A 629 -1.48 26.46 -2.53
CA GLY A 629 -0.17 26.19 -3.12
C GLY A 629 0.65 25.35 -2.14
N PHE A 630 1.99 25.46 -2.20
CA PHE A 630 2.88 24.77 -1.26
C PHE A 630 2.57 25.19 0.19
N ALA A 631 2.12 24.27 1.04
CA ALA A 631 1.89 24.53 2.47
C ALA A 631 3.17 25.05 3.14
N VAL A 632 4.30 24.40 2.87
CA VAL A 632 5.63 24.77 3.33
C VAL A 632 6.53 25.12 2.14
N LEU A 633 7.12 26.32 2.15
CA LEU A 633 8.06 26.78 1.13
C LEU A 633 9.42 27.15 1.75
N LEU A 634 10.45 26.41 1.39
CA LEU A 634 11.83 26.57 1.85
C LEU A 634 12.66 27.28 0.77
N ASN A 635 13.21 28.47 1.05
CA ASN A 635 14.02 29.22 0.08
C ASN A 635 15.31 29.71 0.73
N ASN A 636 16.48 29.16 0.39
CA ASN A 636 17.74 29.44 1.09
C ASN A 636 17.69 29.03 2.58
N ALA A 637 16.97 27.95 2.91
CA ALA A 637 17.01 27.35 4.24
C ALA A 637 18.30 26.52 4.38
N GLU A 638 19.05 26.66 5.47
CA GLU A 638 20.27 25.87 5.70
C GLU A 638 20.21 25.16 7.05
N ASN A 639 20.58 23.89 7.15
CA ASN A 639 20.53 23.12 8.40
C ASN A 639 19.10 23.13 9.02
N LEU A 640 18.08 22.91 8.19
CA LEU A 640 16.67 22.85 8.63
C LEU A 640 16.40 21.49 9.28
N ILE A 641 15.65 21.49 10.38
CA ILE A 641 15.01 20.29 10.92
C ILE A 641 13.49 20.49 10.86
N PHE A 642 12.79 19.56 10.23
CA PHE A 642 11.34 19.58 10.07
C PHE A 642 10.80 18.20 10.47
N GLU A 643 10.33 18.08 11.72
CA GLU A 643 10.03 16.77 12.32
C GLU A 643 8.76 16.71 13.17
N ASN A 644 8.11 15.54 13.26
CA ASN A 644 6.86 15.35 14.01
C ASN A 644 5.71 16.29 13.59
N ASN A 645 5.58 16.60 12.29
CA ASN A 645 4.51 17.47 11.76
C ASN A 645 3.47 16.69 10.93
N TYR A 646 2.30 17.29 10.77
CA TYR A 646 1.17 16.71 10.02
C TYR A 646 0.76 17.64 8.87
N MET A 647 0.96 17.22 7.62
CA MET A 647 0.52 17.95 6.43
C MET A 647 -0.70 17.27 5.83
N VAL A 648 -1.90 17.76 6.14
CA VAL A 648 -3.17 17.07 5.84
C VAL A 648 -4.04 17.87 4.88
N GLY A 649 -4.50 17.26 3.79
CA GLY A 649 -5.38 17.91 2.81
C GLY A 649 -4.73 19.11 2.12
N ASN A 650 -3.44 19.02 1.79
CA ASN A 650 -2.72 20.01 0.99
C ASN A 650 -2.41 19.38 -0.38
N GLN A 651 -2.83 20.01 -1.48
CA GLN A 651 -2.48 19.54 -2.84
C GLN A 651 -0.96 19.54 -3.04
N TYR A 652 -0.28 20.57 -2.54
CA TYR A 652 1.18 20.71 -2.58
C TYR A 652 1.68 20.87 -1.13
N PRO A 653 2.28 19.85 -0.51
CA PRO A 653 2.72 19.94 0.88
C PRO A 653 3.99 20.78 1.06
N LEU A 654 5.15 20.35 0.52
CA LEU A 654 6.42 21.04 0.80
C LEU A 654 7.34 21.16 -0.43
N LYS A 655 8.00 22.31 -0.55
CA LYS A 655 8.98 22.61 -1.61
C LYS A 655 10.32 23.15 -1.11
N LEU A 656 11.40 22.53 -1.56
CA LEU A 656 12.78 23.01 -1.53
C LEU A 656 13.04 23.85 -2.80
N SER A 657 12.99 25.18 -2.67
CA SER A 657 13.54 26.08 -3.67
C SER A 657 15.07 26.12 -3.59
N SER A 658 15.70 26.83 -4.53
CA SER A 658 17.15 27.00 -4.63
C SER A 658 17.81 27.54 -3.35
N GLY A 659 19.09 27.22 -3.19
CA GLY A 659 19.92 27.58 -2.04
C GLY A 659 19.61 26.80 -0.76
N SER A 660 18.72 25.81 -0.79
CA SER A 660 18.23 25.12 0.42
C SER A 660 19.07 23.87 0.70
N ASN A 661 19.91 23.89 1.72
CA ASN A 661 20.99 22.92 1.93
C ASN A 661 20.93 22.28 3.32
N LYS A 662 21.30 20.99 3.45
CA LYS A 662 21.25 20.24 4.72
C LYS A 662 19.85 20.29 5.35
N ILE A 663 18.89 19.76 4.61
CA ILE A 663 17.47 19.79 4.97
C ILE A 663 17.09 18.42 5.51
N LYS A 664 16.69 18.33 6.78
CA LYS A 664 16.09 17.13 7.38
C LYS A 664 14.57 17.27 7.40
N ILE A 665 13.86 16.37 6.74
CA ILE A 665 12.40 16.24 6.78
C ILE A 665 12.12 14.82 7.28
N LYS A 666 11.86 14.66 8.58
CA LYS A 666 11.67 13.33 9.16
C LYS A 666 10.48 13.18 10.07
N ASP A 667 9.96 11.98 10.21
CA ASP A 667 8.91 11.65 11.18
C ASP A 667 7.63 12.49 10.97
N ASN A 668 7.26 12.76 9.71
CA ASN A 668 6.06 13.53 9.36
C ASN A 668 4.99 12.67 8.67
N LEU A 669 3.72 12.95 8.97
CA LEU A 669 2.58 12.50 8.17
C LEU A 669 2.30 13.51 7.05
N ILE A 670 2.27 13.06 5.79
CA ILE A 670 1.97 13.88 4.62
C ILE A 670 0.85 13.19 3.84
N GLN A 671 -0.38 13.67 3.96
CA GLN A 671 -1.59 12.95 3.59
C GLN A 671 -2.60 13.84 2.86
N ASN A 672 -3.15 13.37 1.75
CA ASN A 672 -4.16 14.08 0.96
C ASN A 672 -5.26 13.10 0.52
N LYS A 673 -6.08 12.68 1.50
CA LYS A 673 -7.16 11.69 1.34
C LYS A 673 -8.12 12.05 0.20
N GLY A 674 -8.61 11.04 -0.50
CA GLY A 674 -9.55 11.21 -1.60
C GLY A 674 -8.92 11.55 -2.94
N TRP A 675 -7.67 12.03 -2.97
CA TRP A 675 -6.99 12.35 -4.23
C TRP A 675 -6.68 11.08 -5.03
N TRP A 676 -6.13 10.04 -4.40
CA TRP A 676 -5.80 8.81 -5.12
C TRP A 676 -7.07 8.09 -5.56
N GLU A 677 -8.06 8.01 -4.67
CA GLU A 677 -9.36 7.38 -4.90
C GLU A 677 -10.06 7.97 -6.14
N ARG A 678 -10.01 9.30 -6.29
CA ARG A 678 -10.76 10.04 -7.30
C ARG A 678 -9.98 10.44 -8.55
N TYR A 679 -8.64 10.47 -8.54
CA TYR A 679 -7.82 10.80 -9.72
C TYR A 679 -6.97 9.59 -10.18
N TRP A 680 -6.96 9.33 -11.49
CA TRP A 680 -6.08 8.34 -12.10
C TRP A 680 -4.82 8.98 -12.69
N TYR A 681 -3.76 8.20 -12.89
CA TYR A 681 -2.48 8.67 -13.43
C TYR A 681 -2.60 9.54 -14.69
N TYR A 682 -3.48 9.17 -15.62
CA TYR A 682 -3.68 9.91 -16.86
C TYR A 682 -4.51 11.20 -16.70
N ASP A 683 -5.28 11.36 -15.62
CA ASP A 683 -5.92 12.65 -15.25
C ASP A 683 -4.86 13.68 -14.83
N ALA A 684 -3.78 13.20 -14.20
CA ALA A 684 -2.74 14.04 -13.62
C ALA A 684 -1.55 14.30 -14.55
N LYS A 685 -1.16 13.32 -15.36
CA LYS A 685 0.04 13.37 -16.22
C LYS A 685 -0.14 14.16 -17.52
N GLN A 686 -1.29 14.02 -18.18
CA GLN A 686 -1.27 13.76 -19.62
C GLN A 686 -1.44 14.97 -20.58
N GLY A 687 -1.04 16.18 -20.19
CA GLY A 687 -0.82 17.24 -21.19
C GLY A 687 0.45 17.02 -22.04
N GLY A 688 1.38 16.17 -21.58
CA GLY A 688 2.67 15.94 -22.26
C GLY A 688 2.61 15.37 -23.69
N THR A 689 1.52 14.68 -24.07
CA THR A 689 1.28 14.24 -25.47
C THR A 689 0.90 15.39 -26.40
N CYS A 690 0.56 16.56 -25.85
CA CYS A 690 0.19 17.77 -26.60
C CYS A 690 1.37 18.69 -26.92
N GLY A 691 2.57 18.35 -26.47
CA GLY A 691 3.84 18.98 -26.90
C GLY A 691 4.64 19.67 -25.79
N ASP A 692 4.01 20.01 -24.67
CA ASP A 692 4.63 20.71 -23.54
C ASP A 692 4.25 20.06 -22.19
N GLU A 693 5.09 20.24 -21.16
CA GLU A 693 4.96 19.56 -19.85
C GLU A 693 3.84 20.14 -18.99
N ILE A 694 2.61 19.75 -19.31
CA ILE A 694 1.36 20.31 -18.80
C ILE A 694 0.65 19.29 -17.92
N GLY A 695 0.46 19.62 -16.64
CA GLY A 695 -0.36 18.85 -15.71
C GLY A 695 -0.52 19.61 -14.40
N ILE A 696 -1.75 20.01 -14.07
CA ILE A 696 -2.06 20.72 -12.81
C ILE A 696 -1.92 19.81 -11.58
N PHE A 697 -2.11 18.51 -11.77
CA PHE A 697 -1.76 17.52 -10.77
C PHE A 697 -0.36 16.94 -10.98
N TRP A 698 0.59 17.69 -11.57
CA TRP A 698 2.00 17.51 -11.22
C TRP A 698 2.22 18.08 -9.81
N ALA A 699 1.56 17.45 -8.84
CA ALA A 699 1.58 17.78 -7.43
C ALA A 699 2.40 16.71 -6.69
N GLY A 700 3.64 17.07 -6.38
CA GLY A 700 4.51 16.24 -5.56
C GLY A 700 4.21 16.46 -4.08
N ALA A 701 4.24 15.39 -3.28
CA ALA A 701 4.21 15.55 -1.82
C ALA A 701 5.44 16.37 -1.35
N LEU A 702 6.59 16.08 -1.94
CA LEU A 702 7.86 16.75 -1.72
C LEU A 702 8.51 17.16 -3.05
N GLU A 703 8.80 18.45 -3.22
CA GLU A 703 9.38 18.99 -4.45
C GLU A 703 10.76 19.64 -4.21
N CYS A 704 11.78 19.21 -4.95
CA CYS A 704 13.04 19.95 -5.13
C CYS A 704 13.33 20.11 -6.63
N ILE A 705 12.86 21.20 -7.25
CA ILE A 705 12.91 21.41 -8.71
C ILE A 705 13.91 22.48 -9.17
N LEU A 706 14.63 23.16 -8.26
CA LEU A 706 15.37 24.39 -8.62
C LEU A 706 16.89 24.36 -8.38
N GLY A 707 17.62 23.88 -9.40
CA GLY A 707 18.86 24.50 -9.87
C GLY A 707 20.08 24.47 -8.94
N ARG A 708 20.90 23.41 -9.09
CA ARG A 708 22.33 23.26 -8.69
C ARG A 708 22.73 23.46 -7.22
N SER A 709 21.90 24.08 -6.40
CA SER A 709 22.28 24.75 -5.14
C SER A 709 21.62 24.19 -3.89
N SER A 710 20.65 23.29 -4.05
CA SER A 710 20.00 22.57 -2.95
C SER A 710 20.56 21.15 -2.89
N ALA A 711 21.08 20.76 -1.72
CA ALA A 711 21.87 19.55 -1.52
C ALA A 711 21.80 19.05 -0.06
N ASP A 712 22.43 17.90 0.19
CA ASP A 712 22.59 17.27 1.50
C ASP A 712 21.24 17.03 2.21
N ALA A 713 20.18 16.69 1.46
CA ALA A 713 18.82 16.62 1.97
C ALA A 713 18.44 15.17 2.37
N GLU A 714 17.93 15.02 3.58
CA GLU A 714 17.56 13.76 4.22
C GLU A 714 16.05 13.74 4.46
N ILE A 715 15.38 12.71 3.94
CA ILE A 715 13.95 12.52 4.05
C ILE A 715 13.69 11.13 4.63
N SER A 716 13.35 11.06 5.91
CA SER A 716 13.31 9.79 6.63
C SER A 716 12.15 9.59 7.58
N GLY A 717 11.67 8.36 7.75
CA GLY A 717 10.58 8.09 8.70
C GLY A 717 9.25 8.80 8.38
N ASN A 718 8.97 9.21 7.14
CA ASN A 718 7.71 9.89 6.79
C ASN A 718 6.67 8.89 6.28
N THR A 719 5.39 9.17 6.54
CA THR A 719 4.26 8.48 5.88
C THR A 719 3.66 9.41 4.83
N ILE A 720 3.69 9.02 3.56
CA ILE A 720 3.31 9.87 2.42
C ILE A 720 2.19 9.20 1.60
N SER A 721 1.04 9.87 1.45
CA SER A 721 -0.16 9.26 0.86
C SER A 721 -1.10 10.23 0.14
N GLY A 722 -1.62 9.84 -1.04
CA GLY A 722 -2.65 10.61 -1.76
C GLY A 722 -2.11 11.68 -2.71
N TYR A 723 -1.05 11.37 -3.48
CA TYR A 723 -0.38 12.33 -4.35
C TYR A 723 -0.14 11.81 -5.77
N TYR A 724 0.11 12.69 -6.74
CA TYR A 724 0.53 12.25 -8.07
C TYR A 724 1.87 11.53 -7.99
N SER A 725 2.80 12.13 -7.25
CA SER A 725 4.14 11.62 -6.97
C SER A 725 4.52 11.92 -5.52
N PRO A 726 5.22 11.01 -4.82
CA PRO A 726 5.77 11.32 -3.51
C PRO A 726 6.93 12.32 -3.61
N PHE A 727 7.76 12.24 -4.66
CA PHE A 727 8.90 13.15 -4.85
C PHE A 727 9.06 13.61 -6.30
N PHE A 728 9.17 14.92 -6.47
CA PHE A 728 9.71 15.55 -7.68
C PHE A 728 11.10 16.08 -7.37
N TRP A 729 12.15 15.40 -7.83
CA TRP A 729 13.47 15.51 -7.22
C TRP A 729 14.61 15.88 -8.19
N GLY A 730 15.34 16.92 -7.84
CA GLY A 730 16.53 17.45 -8.51
C GLY A 730 17.54 18.05 -7.52
N CYS A 731 17.45 17.69 -6.23
CA CYS A 731 18.43 17.98 -5.19
C CYS A 731 19.58 16.95 -5.21
N LYS A 732 20.79 17.37 -4.85
CA LYS A 732 22.00 16.51 -4.79
C LYS A 732 22.20 15.90 -3.40
N ASN A 733 23.08 14.90 -3.30
CA ASN A 733 23.54 14.29 -2.04
C ASN A 733 22.36 13.89 -1.14
N ALA A 734 21.33 13.29 -1.74
CA ALA A 734 20.03 13.12 -1.12
C ALA A 734 19.85 11.70 -0.58
N SER A 735 19.28 11.56 0.62
CA SER A 735 18.95 10.26 1.22
C SER A 735 17.46 10.20 1.55
N ILE A 736 16.76 9.22 0.98
CA ILE A 736 15.33 8.97 1.18
C ILE A 736 15.20 7.56 1.79
N HIS A 737 14.87 7.46 3.07
CA HIS A 737 14.90 6.15 3.77
C HIS A 737 13.95 6.00 4.95
N ASP A 738 13.62 4.76 5.33
CA ASP A 738 12.70 4.47 6.45
C ASP A 738 11.28 5.06 6.27
N ASN A 739 10.88 5.45 5.04
CA ASN A 739 9.56 6.04 4.76
C ASN A 739 8.51 4.98 4.37
N ILE A 740 7.24 5.24 4.68
CA ILE A 740 6.07 4.50 4.16
C ILE A 740 5.37 5.39 3.13
N ILE A 741 5.17 4.86 1.92
CA ILE A 741 4.76 5.66 0.76
C ILE A 741 3.67 4.91 0.01
N SER A 742 2.43 5.40 0.12
CA SER A 742 1.22 4.71 -0.33
C SER A 742 0.41 5.57 -1.30
N LYS A 743 -0.54 4.95 -2.00
CA LYS A 743 -1.63 5.63 -2.72
C LYS A 743 -1.14 6.79 -3.58
N TYR A 744 -0.27 6.50 -4.55
CA TYR A 744 0.21 7.50 -5.50
C TYR A 744 0.09 7.03 -6.95
N THR A 745 -0.09 7.95 -7.89
CA THR A 745 -0.29 7.55 -9.30
C THR A 745 1.00 7.28 -10.06
N SER A 746 2.13 7.84 -9.61
CA SER A 746 3.38 7.82 -10.37
C SER A 746 4.62 8.00 -9.48
N VAL A 747 5.62 7.19 -9.78
CA VAL A 747 7.06 7.35 -9.57
C VAL A 747 7.61 8.46 -8.67
N ILE A 748 8.66 8.10 -7.93
CA ILE A 748 9.75 9.05 -7.64
C ILE A 748 10.29 9.60 -8.98
N ASN A 749 10.10 10.90 -9.25
CA ASN A 749 10.43 11.54 -10.51
C ASN A 749 11.78 12.29 -10.39
N PHE A 750 12.81 11.84 -11.10
CA PHE A 750 14.08 12.59 -11.20
C PHE A 750 14.10 13.49 -12.44
N PHE A 751 14.56 14.73 -12.28
CA PHE A 751 14.68 15.71 -13.35
C PHE A 751 16.13 16.04 -13.72
N ASP A 752 16.34 16.31 -15.01
CA ASP A 752 17.60 16.77 -15.59
C ASP A 752 17.81 18.26 -15.31
N TYR A 753 18.90 18.57 -14.61
CA TYR A 753 19.44 19.93 -14.47
C TYR A 753 20.94 20.03 -14.81
N ASN A 754 21.34 19.37 -15.91
CA ASN A 754 22.55 19.62 -16.72
C ASN A 754 23.85 19.93 -15.96
N GLY A 755 24.83 19.01 -15.94
CA GLY A 755 26.23 19.37 -15.68
C GLY A 755 26.64 19.53 -14.21
N ASP A 756 26.13 18.68 -13.31
CA ASP A 756 26.54 18.55 -11.90
C ASP A 756 26.37 17.10 -11.42
N ASP A 757 27.26 16.66 -10.52
CA ASP A 757 27.28 15.32 -9.90
C ASP A 757 26.14 15.13 -8.88
N TYR A 758 25.43 14.00 -8.97
CA TYR A 758 24.33 13.57 -8.09
C TYR A 758 24.68 12.25 -7.40
N ASP A 759 24.87 12.29 -6.07
CA ASP A 759 24.80 11.10 -5.21
C ASP A 759 23.38 11.01 -4.61
N LEU A 760 22.57 10.05 -5.06
CA LEU A 760 21.19 9.84 -4.60
C LEU A 760 21.07 8.45 -3.96
N LYS A 761 20.50 8.37 -2.76
CA LYS A 761 20.25 7.11 -2.05
C LYS A 761 18.78 6.98 -1.66
N ILE A 762 18.15 5.89 -2.07
CA ILE A 762 16.75 5.56 -1.78
C ILE A 762 16.75 4.15 -1.19
N TYR A 763 16.58 4.03 0.13
CA TYR A 763 16.75 2.73 0.78
C TYR A 763 15.85 2.51 1.98
N HIS A 764 15.52 1.25 2.29
CA HIS A 764 14.70 0.96 3.47
C HIS A 764 13.33 1.67 3.46
N ASN A 765 12.74 1.91 2.29
CA ASN A 765 11.37 2.45 2.17
C ASN A 765 10.37 1.35 1.83
N ILE A 766 9.10 1.61 2.14
CA ILE A 766 7.94 0.78 1.76
C ILE A 766 7.12 1.57 0.74
N PHE A 767 6.92 1.02 -0.46
CA PHE A 767 6.15 1.62 -1.55
C PHE A 767 4.95 0.74 -1.93
N HIS A 768 3.74 1.28 -1.99
CA HIS A 768 2.57 0.51 -2.47
C HIS A 768 1.38 1.34 -2.96
N ASP A 769 0.39 0.62 -3.50
CA ASP A 769 -0.84 1.18 -4.09
C ASP A 769 -0.51 2.21 -5.19
N VAL A 770 0.40 1.80 -6.09
CA VAL A 770 0.93 2.64 -7.16
C VAL A 770 0.24 2.31 -8.48
N ASP A 771 -0.44 3.27 -9.11
CA ASP A 771 -1.19 3.01 -10.36
C ASP A 771 -0.29 2.70 -11.59
N PHE A 772 0.98 3.09 -11.50
CA PHE A 772 1.94 3.11 -12.61
C PHE A 772 3.35 2.75 -12.06
N ASP A 773 4.44 3.15 -12.72
CA ASP A 773 5.79 2.83 -12.22
C ASP A 773 6.09 3.41 -10.82
N ALA A 774 7.01 2.79 -10.08
CA ALA A 774 7.45 3.25 -8.75
C ALA A 774 8.65 4.23 -8.77
N ILE A 775 9.54 4.18 -9.77
CA ILE A 775 10.66 5.13 -9.96
C ILE A 775 10.86 5.53 -11.44
N GLN A 776 11.20 6.80 -11.73
CA GLN A 776 11.53 7.30 -13.08
C GLN A 776 12.76 8.21 -13.06
N GLY A 777 13.77 7.83 -13.84
CA GLY A 777 14.88 8.71 -14.20
C GLY A 777 14.63 9.49 -15.49
N LYS A 778 14.83 10.81 -15.44
CA LYS A 778 15.44 11.55 -16.56
C LYS A 778 16.95 11.67 -16.29
N SER A 779 17.72 12.05 -17.31
CA SER A 779 19.18 12.28 -17.27
C SER A 779 19.67 12.97 -15.98
N GLN A 780 20.64 12.34 -15.30
CA GLN A 780 21.41 12.90 -14.20
C GLN A 780 22.87 12.47 -14.37
N GLU A 781 23.80 13.40 -14.17
CA GLU A 781 25.23 13.06 -14.10
C GLU A 781 25.53 12.62 -12.66
N GLY A 782 25.88 11.35 -12.45
CA GLY A 782 26.18 10.80 -11.11
C GLY A 782 25.37 9.53 -10.78
N PRO A 783 25.74 8.80 -9.71
CA PRO A 783 25.13 7.53 -9.34
C PRO A 783 23.86 7.67 -8.48
N ALA A 784 22.82 6.92 -8.87
CA ALA A 784 21.65 6.67 -8.02
C ALA A 784 21.69 5.25 -7.42
N TYR A 785 21.49 5.14 -6.10
CA TYR A 785 21.47 3.89 -5.34
C TYR A 785 20.07 3.63 -4.77
N ILE A 786 19.45 2.53 -5.15
CA ILE A 786 18.09 2.14 -4.77
C ILE A 786 18.16 0.74 -4.15
N TYR A 787 18.08 0.63 -2.82
CA TYR A 787 18.38 -0.65 -2.15
C TYR A 787 17.58 -0.96 -0.90
N ARG A 788 17.36 -2.26 -0.61
CA ARG A 788 16.58 -2.70 0.57
C ARG A 788 15.22 -2.00 0.67
N ASN A 789 14.56 -1.69 -0.45
CA ASN A 789 13.18 -1.18 -0.44
C ASN A 789 12.21 -2.33 -0.65
N ILE A 790 11.02 -2.22 -0.03
CA ILE A 790 9.86 -3.05 -0.32
C ILE A 790 8.99 -2.29 -1.30
N PHE A 791 8.62 -2.92 -2.41
CA PHE A 791 7.59 -2.45 -3.31
C PHE A 791 6.47 -3.50 -3.37
N TYR A 792 5.23 -3.17 -3.06
CA TYR A 792 4.11 -4.10 -3.24
C TYR A 792 2.90 -3.46 -3.92
N LYS A 793 2.16 -4.20 -4.75
CA LYS A 793 0.96 -3.70 -5.46
C LYS A 793 1.26 -2.39 -6.22
N ILE A 794 2.25 -2.46 -7.11
CA ILE A 794 2.71 -1.36 -7.95
C ILE A 794 2.33 -1.58 -9.42
N GLY A 795 2.20 -0.53 -10.21
CA GLY A 795 1.95 -0.65 -11.65
C GLY A 795 3.17 -1.22 -12.37
N SER A 796 4.35 -0.65 -12.16
CA SER A 796 5.63 -1.22 -12.63
C SER A 796 6.76 -0.84 -11.66
N LEU A 797 7.94 -1.46 -11.74
CA LEU A 797 9.06 -1.00 -10.90
C LEU A 797 9.60 0.35 -11.37
N MET A 798 9.80 0.51 -12.69
CA MET A 798 10.52 1.65 -13.23
C MET A 798 10.12 2.04 -14.66
N LYS A 799 10.13 3.35 -14.93
CA LYS A 799 9.95 3.90 -16.27
C LYS A 799 11.27 4.06 -17.02
N THR A 800 11.33 3.59 -18.28
CA THR A 800 12.48 3.82 -19.19
C THR A 800 12.17 4.73 -20.40
N GLY A 801 10.92 5.14 -20.58
CA GLY A 801 10.42 5.86 -21.76
C GLY A 801 11.09 7.18 -22.17
N TYR A 802 11.84 7.84 -21.29
CA TYR A 802 12.36 9.20 -21.51
C TYR A 802 13.76 9.47 -20.91
N VAL A 803 14.60 8.44 -20.84
CA VAL A 803 16.00 8.60 -20.39
C VAL A 803 16.83 9.28 -21.48
N SER A 804 17.07 10.59 -21.36
CA SER A 804 18.14 11.27 -22.11
C SER A 804 19.52 10.69 -21.75
N THR A 805 20.47 10.81 -22.66
CA THR A 805 21.65 9.94 -22.88
C THR A 805 22.72 9.83 -21.77
N ASN A 806 22.46 10.36 -20.57
CA ASN A 806 23.51 10.71 -19.61
C ASN A 806 23.37 10.09 -18.20
N LEU A 807 22.45 9.15 -17.94
CA LEU A 807 22.39 8.44 -16.64
C LEU A 807 23.57 7.46 -16.54
N GLN A 808 24.68 7.90 -15.95
CA GLN A 808 25.96 7.18 -16.01
C GLN A 808 25.92 5.83 -15.27
N ASP A 809 25.27 5.75 -14.10
CA ASP A 809 24.98 4.50 -13.38
C ASP A 809 23.72 4.59 -12.51
N VAL A 810 22.87 3.57 -12.55
CA VAL A 810 21.79 3.35 -11.57
C VAL A 810 21.92 1.97 -10.94
N TYR A 811 22.01 1.91 -9.61
CA TYR A 811 22.22 0.69 -8.83
C TYR A 811 20.93 0.30 -8.09
N TRP A 812 20.34 -0.83 -8.43
CA TRP A 812 19.19 -1.45 -7.78
C TRP A 812 19.62 -2.71 -7.05
N TYR A 813 19.63 -2.76 -5.71
CA TYR A 813 20.08 -3.98 -5.02
C TYR A 813 19.32 -4.35 -3.74
N HIS A 814 19.11 -5.65 -3.53
CA HIS A 814 18.44 -6.20 -2.33
C HIS A 814 17.01 -5.64 -2.10
N ASN A 815 16.34 -5.17 -3.16
CA ASN A 815 14.94 -4.76 -3.10
C ASN A 815 14.02 -5.98 -3.23
N THR A 816 12.85 -5.93 -2.59
CA THR A 816 11.78 -6.92 -2.74
C THR A 816 10.58 -6.29 -3.44
N VAL A 817 10.10 -6.89 -4.53
CA VAL A 817 9.00 -6.41 -5.36
C VAL A 817 7.90 -7.47 -5.44
N MET A 818 6.67 -7.13 -5.06
CA MET A 818 5.54 -8.06 -4.95
C MET A 818 4.27 -7.55 -5.66
N GLY A 819 3.67 -8.34 -6.54
CA GLY A 819 2.41 -7.98 -7.21
C GLY A 819 2.51 -6.76 -8.12
N SER A 820 3.65 -6.59 -8.81
CA SER A 820 3.80 -5.62 -9.90
C SER A 820 2.82 -5.95 -11.04
N TRP A 821 2.12 -4.96 -11.58
CA TRP A 821 1.17 -5.17 -12.68
C TRP A 821 1.88 -5.38 -14.02
N TRP A 822 3.01 -4.72 -14.22
CA TRP A 822 3.83 -4.71 -15.44
C TRP A 822 5.28 -5.13 -15.16
N THR A 823 6.11 -5.05 -16.22
CA THR A 823 7.54 -5.36 -16.25
C THR A 823 8.39 -4.49 -15.32
N LEU A 824 9.69 -4.80 -15.23
CA LEU A 824 10.67 -3.95 -14.56
C LEU A 824 10.91 -2.59 -15.25
N ALA A 825 10.49 -2.43 -16.51
CA ALA A 825 10.89 -1.32 -17.37
C ALA A 825 9.82 -0.98 -18.42
N ASP A 826 9.20 0.20 -18.30
CA ASP A 826 8.24 0.72 -19.29
C ASP A 826 8.95 1.47 -20.45
N TYR A 827 8.75 1.01 -21.69
CA TYR A 827 9.29 1.52 -22.97
C TYR A 827 10.81 1.85 -23.03
N PRO A 828 11.71 0.93 -23.38
CA PRO A 828 13.10 1.26 -23.71
C PRO A 828 13.21 1.92 -25.10
N ASN A 829 13.01 3.25 -25.16
CA ASN A 829 13.12 4.06 -26.37
C ASN A 829 14.59 4.21 -26.82
N THR A 830 15.09 3.19 -27.56
CA THR A 830 16.45 3.04 -28.09
C THR A 830 17.58 3.08 -27.03
N PRO A 831 18.31 1.97 -26.80
CA PRO A 831 19.43 1.99 -25.86
C PRO A 831 20.57 2.88 -26.41
N ASP A 832 20.89 3.94 -25.67
CA ASP A 832 22.20 4.61 -25.79
C ASP A 832 23.25 3.76 -25.05
N GLU A 833 24.42 3.60 -25.64
CA GLU A 833 25.52 2.77 -25.11
C GLU A 833 26.13 3.33 -23.81
N GLN A 834 25.74 4.54 -23.39
CA GLN A 834 26.27 5.21 -22.18
C GLN A 834 25.49 4.90 -20.90
N ASN A 835 24.20 4.61 -20.96
CA ASN A 835 23.38 4.38 -19.76
C ASN A 835 23.64 2.98 -19.21
N ARG A 836 24.05 2.87 -17.94
CA ARG A 836 24.29 1.59 -17.22
C ARG A 836 23.32 1.40 -16.08
N MET A 837 22.89 0.15 -15.87
CA MET A 837 21.96 -0.21 -14.82
C MET A 837 22.38 -1.53 -14.19
N HIS A 838 22.45 -1.57 -12.86
CA HIS A 838 22.97 -2.71 -12.13
C HIS A 838 21.89 -3.22 -11.20
N MET A 839 21.36 -4.42 -11.44
CA MET A 839 20.23 -4.99 -10.72
C MET A 839 20.68 -6.24 -9.96
N LEU A 840 21.11 -6.07 -8.71
CA LEU A 840 21.79 -7.12 -7.93
C LEU A 840 20.91 -7.72 -6.82
N ASN A 841 20.81 -9.04 -6.75
CA ASN A 841 20.25 -9.78 -5.60
C ASN A 841 18.84 -9.31 -5.16
N ASN A 842 18.03 -8.78 -6.08
CA ASN A 842 16.65 -8.35 -5.81
C ASN A 842 15.67 -9.53 -5.93
N ILE A 843 14.55 -9.49 -5.21
CA ILE A 843 13.45 -10.46 -5.32
C ILE A 843 12.29 -9.84 -6.11
N TYR A 844 11.80 -10.54 -7.14
CA TYR A 844 10.62 -10.18 -7.90
C TYR A 844 9.58 -11.29 -7.84
N TYR A 845 8.39 -10.97 -7.34
CA TYR A 845 7.25 -11.88 -7.23
C TYR A 845 6.02 -11.30 -7.93
N SER A 846 5.70 -11.83 -9.11
CA SER A 846 4.45 -11.62 -9.83
C SER A 846 3.52 -12.82 -9.60
N LYS A 847 2.27 -12.56 -9.19
CA LYS A 847 1.21 -13.57 -9.11
C LYS A 847 0.01 -13.11 -9.93
N GLY A 848 -0.22 -13.75 -11.08
CA GLY A 848 -1.50 -13.77 -11.78
C GLY A 848 -2.05 -12.44 -12.30
N MET A 849 -1.46 -11.90 -13.38
CA MET A 849 -2.11 -10.93 -14.27
C MET A 849 -2.20 -11.43 -15.72
N SER A 850 -2.56 -12.70 -15.84
CA SER A 850 -2.71 -13.43 -17.09
C SER A 850 -4.20 -13.66 -17.45
N ASP A 851 -4.87 -12.65 -18.00
CA ASP A 851 -6.02 -12.89 -18.92
C ASP A 851 -6.40 -11.72 -19.87
N SER A 852 -5.50 -10.74 -20.09
CA SER A 852 -5.70 -9.68 -21.11
C SER A 852 -5.44 -10.21 -22.53
N THR A 853 -6.26 -11.17 -22.98
CA THR A 853 -6.17 -11.95 -24.23
C THR A 853 -6.18 -11.18 -25.57
N SER A 854 -6.02 -9.85 -25.53
CA SER A 854 -6.00 -8.94 -26.68
C SER A 854 -4.69 -8.17 -26.88
N GLN A 855 -3.78 -8.10 -25.90
CA GLN A 855 -2.38 -7.77 -26.19
C GLN A 855 -1.74 -9.02 -26.79
N SER A 856 -1.08 -8.87 -27.94
CA SER A 856 -0.64 -10.01 -28.73
C SER A 856 0.45 -10.79 -28.00
N SER A 857 0.66 -12.06 -28.36
CA SER A 857 1.73 -12.91 -27.80
C SER A 857 3.17 -12.45 -28.15
N SER A 858 3.32 -11.23 -28.68
CA SER A 858 4.52 -10.40 -28.72
C SER A 858 4.81 -9.70 -27.39
N ASP A 859 3.78 -9.40 -26.59
CA ASP A 859 3.85 -8.52 -25.43
C ASP A 859 4.00 -9.35 -24.14
N LYS A 860 4.76 -10.44 -24.26
CA LYS A 860 5.25 -11.24 -23.13
C LYS A 860 6.23 -10.41 -22.29
N PHE A 861 6.83 -11.02 -21.26
CA PHE A 861 8.11 -10.58 -20.70
C PHE A 861 9.25 -10.64 -21.74
N TYR A 862 9.22 -9.74 -22.73
CA TYR A 862 10.40 -9.32 -23.44
C TYR A 862 11.25 -8.53 -22.44
N TYR A 863 12.17 -9.26 -21.83
CA TYR A 863 13.57 -8.85 -21.83
C TYR A 863 13.88 -8.30 -23.24
N TYR A 864 13.74 -6.99 -23.42
CA TYR A 864 13.76 -6.30 -24.72
C TYR A 864 15.20 -6.29 -25.26
N SER A 865 15.64 -7.45 -25.76
CA SER A 865 17.02 -7.76 -26.15
C SER A 865 18.03 -7.20 -25.15
N ILE A 866 17.98 -7.69 -23.88
CA ILE A 866 18.67 -7.18 -22.68
C ILE A 866 19.76 -6.19 -23.07
N ASN A 867 19.49 -4.88 -22.90
CA ASN A 867 20.45 -3.84 -23.18
C ASN A 867 21.80 -4.28 -22.56
N PRO A 868 22.89 -4.41 -23.32
CA PRO A 868 24.12 -5.05 -22.86
C PRO A 868 24.80 -4.34 -21.67
N ASN A 869 24.25 -3.20 -21.26
CA ASN A 869 24.61 -2.41 -20.08
C ASN A 869 23.71 -2.64 -18.85
N ILE A 870 22.76 -3.59 -18.90
CA ILE A 870 21.98 -4.03 -17.74
C ILE A 870 22.64 -5.27 -17.16
N ASP A 871 23.22 -5.14 -15.98
CA ASP A 871 23.66 -6.25 -15.13
C ASP A 871 22.45 -6.73 -14.29
N THR A 872 22.22 -8.05 -14.19
CA THR A 872 21.08 -8.64 -13.43
C THR A 872 21.52 -9.69 -12.41
N ASP A 873 22.78 -9.66 -11.97
CA ASP A 873 23.40 -10.69 -11.13
C ASP A 873 22.56 -11.04 -9.88
N TYR A 874 22.35 -12.33 -9.64
CA TYR A 874 21.62 -12.91 -8.48
C TYR A 874 20.14 -12.50 -8.29
N CYS A 875 19.52 -11.73 -9.18
CA CYS A 875 18.08 -11.43 -9.07
C CYS A 875 17.23 -12.71 -9.18
N ILE A 876 16.26 -12.87 -8.26
CA ILE A 876 15.27 -13.95 -8.29
C ILE A 876 14.00 -13.43 -8.97
N TYR A 877 13.66 -14.02 -10.11
CA TYR A 877 12.43 -13.74 -10.85
C TYR A 877 11.42 -14.87 -10.67
N TRP A 878 10.27 -14.55 -10.10
CA TRP A 878 9.11 -15.44 -9.94
C TRP A 878 7.90 -14.80 -10.64
N ASP A 879 7.34 -15.51 -11.62
CA ASP A 879 6.04 -15.18 -12.21
C ASP A 879 5.14 -16.42 -12.18
N GLN A 880 3.87 -16.23 -11.79
CA GLN A 880 2.85 -17.30 -11.81
C GLN A 880 1.81 -16.98 -12.88
N TYR A 881 2.04 -17.50 -14.08
CA TYR A 881 1.16 -17.37 -15.24
C TYR A 881 0.16 -18.54 -15.28
N THR A 882 -1.14 -18.26 -15.37
CA THR A 882 -2.12 -19.24 -15.85
C THR A 882 -2.28 -19.08 -17.34
N ASP A 883 -1.98 -20.11 -18.13
CA ASP A 883 -2.25 -20.04 -19.56
C ASP A 883 -3.76 -20.19 -19.85
N SER A 884 -4.18 -19.82 -21.06
CA SER A 884 -5.59 -19.85 -21.47
C SER A 884 -6.17 -21.26 -21.64
N SER A 885 -5.45 -22.31 -21.25
CA SER A 885 -6.01 -23.66 -21.02
C SER A 885 -6.41 -23.91 -19.57
N GLY A 886 -6.21 -22.94 -18.67
CA GLY A 886 -6.45 -23.07 -17.23
C GLY A 886 -5.34 -23.82 -16.49
N ALA A 887 -4.26 -24.20 -17.19
CA ALA A 887 -3.08 -24.78 -16.57
C ALA A 887 -2.23 -23.66 -15.95
N GLY A 888 -2.05 -23.70 -14.62
CA GLY A 888 -1.04 -22.91 -13.93
C GLY A 888 0.35 -23.36 -14.41
N ARG A 889 0.96 -22.58 -15.29
CA ARG A 889 2.16 -22.95 -16.03
C ARG A 889 3.36 -22.23 -15.44
N TRP A 890 4.10 -22.95 -14.61
CA TRP A 890 5.32 -22.48 -13.96
C TRP A 890 6.48 -22.31 -14.96
N ASP A 891 6.40 -21.28 -15.81
CA ASP A 891 7.38 -20.99 -16.88
C ASP A 891 8.67 -20.32 -16.37
N GLY A 892 9.27 -20.94 -15.34
CA GLY A 892 10.72 -20.93 -15.05
C GLY A 892 11.30 -19.71 -14.34
N VAL A 893 11.97 -19.95 -13.20
CA VAL A 893 12.88 -18.97 -12.59
C VAL A 893 14.10 -18.77 -13.50
N SER A 894 14.21 -17.58 -14.08
CA SER A 894 15.30 -17.20 -14.98
C SER A 894 16.44 -16.52 -14.22
N TYR A 895 17.42 -17.29 -13.76
CA TYR A 895 18.76 -16.75 -13.51
C TYR A 895 19.43 -16.42 -14.85
N SER A 896 19.85 -15.17 -15.06
CA SER A 896 20.37 -14.68 -16.36
C SER A 896 21.55 -15.52 -16.90
N ASP A 897 22.42 -15.97 -16.00
CA ASP A 897 23.76 -16.45 -16.35
C ASP A 897 23.95 -17.97 -16.22
N ASN A 898 22.98 -18.73 -15.69
CA ASN A 898 23.15 -20.18 -15.53
C ASN A 898 21.85 -21.01 -15.58
N PRO A 899 21.56 -21.70 -16.71
CA PRO A 899 20.38 -22.55 -16.84
C PRO A 899 20.40 -23.85 -16.00
N THR A 900 21.46 -24.11 -15.21
CA THR A 900 21.45 -25.21 -14.23
C THR A 900 20.84 -24.83 -12.88
N GLY A 901 20.53 -23.55 -12.63
CA GLY A 901 20.05 -23.06 -11.33
C GLY A 901 18.64 -23.53 -10.93
N LEU A 902 17.78 -23.92 -11.88
CA LEU A 902 16.38 -24.26 -11.62
C LEU A 902 16.19 -25.39 -10.58
N THR A 903 17.02 -26.44 -10.64
CA THR A 903 16.96 -27.55 -9.67
C THR A 903 17.37 -27.11 -8.26
N ASN A 904 18.23 -26.09 -8.15
CA ASN A 904 18.67 -25.56 -6.87
C ASN A 904 17.63 -24.62 -6.24
N PHE A 905 16.73 -24.00 -7.03
CA PHE A 905 15.76 -23.06 -6.48
C PHE A 905 14.68 -23.75 -5.64
N ALA A 906 14.13 -24.88 -6.08
CA ALA A 906 13.20 -25.67 -5.26
C ALA A 906 13.87 -26.16 -3.96
N ASN A 907 15.15 -26.56 -4.05
CA ASN A 907 15.95 -26.92 -2.89
C ASN A 907 16.25 -25.71 -1.99
N ALA A 908 16.37 -24.49 -2.53
CA ALA A 908 16.56 -23.26 -1.77
C ALA A 908 15.28 -22.84 -1.03
N ILE A 909 14.11 -22.93 -1.67
CA ILE A 909 12.80 -22.74 -1.01
C ILE A 909 12.68 -23.66 0.21
N ALA A 910 13.05 -24.94 0.04
CA ALA A 910 13.02 -25.92 1.12
C ALA A 910 14.08 -25.64 2.22
N ALA A 911 15.35 -25.49 1.84
CA ALA A 911 16.46 -25.33 2.77
C ALA A 911 16.43 -24.00 3.57
N HIS A 912 15.88 -22.93 2.97
CA HIS A 912 15.74 -21.64 3.62
C HIS A 912 14.32 -21.42 4.20
N ASN A 913 13.48 -22.47 4.23
CA ASN A 913 12.09 -22.44 4.70
C ASN A 913 11.23 -21.30 4.10
N ILE A 914 11.51 -20.87 2.86
CA ILE A 914 10.81 -19.73 2.22
C ILE A 914 9.31 -19.99 2.17
N ALA A 915 8.90 -21.23 1.83
CA ALA A 915 7.50 -21.67 1.83
C ALA A 915 6.81 -21.70 3.23
N LYS A 916 7.46 -21.22 4.30
CA LYS A 916 6.88 -21.01 5.64
C LYS A 916 6.85 -19.54 6.06
N SER A 917 7.40 -18.60 5.29
CA SER A 917 7.27 -17.16 5.61
C SER A 917 5.80 -16.73 5.50
N PRO A 918 5.34 -15.67 6.21
CA PRO A 918 3.96 -15.19 6.14
C PRO A 918 3.47 -14.83 4.72
N LEU A 919 4.38 -14.43 3.81
CA LEU A 919 4.06 -14.23 2.38
C LEU A 919 3.59 -15.52 1.69
N TRP A 920 4.02 -16.66 2.23
CA TRP A 920 3.81 -18.03 1.73
C TRP A 920 2.86 -18.83 2.61
N LYS A 921 2.05 -18.15 3.43
CA LYS A 921 0.88 -18.77 4.08
C LYS A 921 0.15 -19.65 3.06
N ALA A 922 -0.19 -20.86 3.50
CA ALA A 922 -0.53 -21.97 2.62
C ALA A 922 -1.48 -21.53 1.49
N GLN A 923 -1.24 -22.02 0.28
CA GLN A 923 -1.99 -21.66 -0.93
C GLN A 923 -3.53 -21.65 -0.74
N SER A 924 -4.05 -22.49 0.17
CA SER A 924 -5.46 -22.49 0.61
C SER A 924 -5.96 -21.23 1.34
N GLU A 925 -5.14 -20.50 2.10
CA GLU A 925 -5.53 -19.19 2.66
C GLU A 925 -5.60 -18.13 1.56
N ILE A 926 -4.65 -18.13 0.62
CA ILE A 926 -4.64 -17.19 -0.51
C ILE A 926 -5.76 -17.51 -1.51
N ASP A 927 -6.11 -18.78 -1.70
CA ASP A 927 -7.23 -19.20 -2.56
C ASP A 927 -8.60 -19.08 -1.86
N ALA A 928 -8.64 -18.91 -0.53
CA ALA A 928 -9.85 -18.55 0.22
C ALA A 928 -10.13 -17.05 0.19
N LEU A 929 -9.11 -16.21 0.00
CA LEU A 929 -9.28 -14.83 -0.43
C LEU A 929 -9.74 -14.86 -1.90
N THR A 930 -10.85 -14.20 -2.24
CA THR A 930 -11.22 -14.07 -3.65
C THR A 930 -10.18 -13.21 -4.38
N PRO A 931 -10.09 -13.23 -5.73
CA PRO A 931 -9.22 -12.32 -6.47
C PRO A 931 -9.47 -10.83 -6.15
N ARG A 932 -10.68 -10.50 -5.66
CA ARG A 932 -11.02 -9.18 -5.11
C ARG A 932 -10.33 -8.94 -3.76
N ASP A 933 -10.40 -9.89 -2.84
CA ASP A 933 -9.79 -9.78 -1.51
C ASP A 933 -8.26 -9.72 -1.58
N ILE A 934 -7.62 -10.48 -2.49
CA ILE A 934 -6.17 -10.36 -2.75
C ILE A 934 -5.85 -8.95 -3.27
N LYS A 935 -6.65 -8.42 -4.20
CA LYS A 935 -6.43 -7.10 -4.82
C LYS A 935 -6.66 -5.92 -3.87
N TYR A 936 -7.50 -6.07 -2.83
CA TYR A 936 -7.90 -4.96 -1.96
C TYR A 936 -7.51 -5.09 -0.48
N ASN A 937 -7.45 -6.30 0.09
CA ASN A 937 -7.22 -6.51 1.53
C ASN A 937 -5.74 -6.78 1.89
N LEU A 938 -4.82 -6.66 0.91
CA LEU A 938 -3.36 -6.70 1.14
C LEU A 938 -2.75 -5.33 1.48
N ALA A 939 -3.57 -4.30 1.73
CA ALA A 939 -3.09 -3.06 2.35
C ALA A 939 -2.72 -3.35 3.81
N TRP A 940 -1.43 -3.62 4.06
CA TRP A 940 -0.91 -3.83 5.41
C TRP A 940 -0.54 -2.51 6.10
N ASP A 941 -0.39 -1.44 5.32
CA ASP A 941 -0.33 -0.07 5.80
C ASP A 941 -1.74 0.43 6.16
N TRP A 942 -2.05 0.43 7.46
CA TRP A 942 -3.18 1.11 8.06
C TRP A 942 -2.83 2.55 8.49
N LEU A 943 -1.54 2.90 8.58
CA LEU A 943 -1.08 4.19 9.08
C LEU A 943 -1.41 5.32 8.10
N SER A 944 -1.23 5.11 6.80
CA SER A 944 -1.60 6.13 5.80
C SER A 944 -3.11 6.35 5.65
N GLU A 945 -3.95 5.47 6.21
CA GLU A 945 -5.41 5.57 6.18
C GLU A 945 -6.01 6.30 7.39
N LYS A 946 -5.34 6.28 8.55
CA LYS A 946 -5.81 6.94 9.78
C LYS A 946 -5.93 8.45 9.60
N ASP A 947 -6.83 9.13 10.33
CA ASP A 947 -6.73 10.59 10.49
C ASP A 947 -5.55 10.91 11.43
N TYR A 948 -4.94 12.09 11.26
CA TYR A 948 -3.84 12.51 12.14
C TYR A 948 -4.23 12.52 13.63
N LYS A 949 -5.50 12.80 13.94
CA LYS A 949 -6.03 12.76 15.32
C LYS A 949 -6.06 11.34 15.87
N ASP A 950 -6.37 10.34 15.04
CA ASP A 950 -6.38 8.93 15.46
C ASP A 950 -4.95 8.47 15.76
N ILE A 951 -3.98 8.85 14.93
CA ILE A 951 -2.55 8.59 15.15
C ILE A 951 -2.07 9.21 16.47
N ILE A 952 -2.49 10.44 16.76
CA ILE A 952 -2.18 11.13 18.03
C ILE A 952 -2.83 10.42 19.23
N ASN A 953 -4.10 10.02 19.11
CA ASN A 953 -4.82 9.27 20.15
C ASN A 953 -4.19 7.89 20.43
N ASP A 954 -3.61 7.25 19.41
CA ASP A 954 -3.00 5.91 19.48
C ASP A 954 -1.53 5.91 19.96
N GLY A 955 -1.01 7.06 20.42
CA GLY A 955 0.34 7.19 21.01
C GLY A 955 1.29 8.13 20.28
N GLY A 956 0.87 8.72 19.15
CA GLY A 956 1.69 9.64 18.36
C GLY A 956 2.37 8.99 17.16
N PHE A 957 2.82 9.83 16.23
CA PHE A 957 3.25 9.39 14.89
C PHE A 957 4.47 8.45 14.92
N GLU A 958 5.54 8.81 15.64
CA GLU A 958 6.79 8.02 15.76
C GLU A 958 6.53 6.57 16.18
N GLN A 959 5.76 6.36 17.26
CA GLN A 959 5.41 5.02 17.74
C GLN A 959 4.55 4.24 16.74
N GLN A 960 3.57 4.89 16.11
CA GLN A 960 2.68 4.24 15.15
C GLN A 960 3.44 3.87 13.85
N LEU A 961 4.40 4.70 13.43
CA LEU A 961 5.31 4.45 12.32
C LEU A 961 6.20 3.24 12.60
N ASP A 962 6.92 3.20 13.73
CA ASP A 962 7.82 2.09 14.06
C ASP A 962 7.07 0.75 14.07
N LEU A 963 5.89 0.71 14.71
CA LEU A 963 5.02 -0.46 14.72
C LEU A 963 4.59 -0.89 13.32
N GLN A 964 4.11 0.06 12.51
CA GLN A 964 3.63 -0.20 11.16
C GLN A 964 4.76 -0.67 10.22
N PHE A 965 5.91 0.02 10.30
CA PHE A 965 7.07 -0.25 9.48
C PHE A 965 7.63 -1.64 9.82
N GLN A 966 7.85 -1.93 11.10
CA GLN A 966 8.35 -3.23 11.53
C GLN A 966 7.37 -4.36 11.21
N GLU A 967 6.05 -4.15 11.35
CA GLU A 967 5.05 -5.16 10.99
C GLU A 967 5.13 -5.54 9.50
N ILE A 968 5.25 -4.55 8.61
CA ILE A 968 5.43 -4.78 7.17
C ILE A 968 6.79 -5.44 6.91
N TYR A 969 7.85 -4.95 7.55
CA TYR A 969 9.21 -5.45 7.40
C TYR A 969 9.35 -6.93 7.79
N ASP A 970 8.82 -7.32 8.95
CA ASP A 970 8.87 -8.69 9.46
C ASP A 970 8.17 -9.68 8.52
N ARG A 971 7.07 -9.25 7.87
CA ARG A 971 6.36 -10.06 6.85
C ARG A 971 7.23 -10.32 5.62
N PHE A 972 8.00 -9.32 5.16
CA PHE A 972 8.91 -9.46 4.03
C PHE A 972 10.29 -10.04 4.41
N SER A 973 10.66 -10.02 5.68
CA SER A 973 11.95 -10.51 6.18
C SER A 973 12.15 -12.00 5.89
N LEU A 974 13.38 -12.36 5.51
CA LEU A 974 13.82 -13.74 5.51
C LEU A 974 14.32 -14.12 6.92
N GLN A 975 13.78 -15.21 7.46
CA GLN A 975 14.14 -15.69 8.80
C GLN A 975 15.66 -15.93 8.91
N ALA A 976 16.26 -15.43 10.01
CA ALA A 976 17.67 -15.06 10.10
C ALA A 976 18.72 -16.20 10.02
N THR A 977 18.31 -17.44 9.77
CA THR A 977 19.19 -18.62 9.66
C THR A 977 19.72 -18.87 8.25
N SER A 978 19.37 -18.04 7.26
CA SER A 978 19.92 -18.12 5.90
C SER A 978 21.40 -17.70 5.89
N PRO A 979 22.35 -18.57 5.47
CA PRO A 979 23.78 -18.21 5.44
C PRO A 979 24.09 -16.99 4.57
N ALA A 980 23.25 -16.70 3.57
CA ALA A 980 23.35 -15.54 2.69
C ALA A 980 23.21 -14.18 3.40
N ILE A 981 22.36 -14.11 4.44
CA ILE A 981 22.02 -12.85 5.11
C ILE A 981 23.19 -12.34 5.96
N ASN A 982 23.99 -13.27 6.50
CA ASN A 982 25.05 -12.99 7.48
C ASN A 982 26.46 -13.27 6.95
N SER A 983 26.63 -13.61 5.65
CA SER A 983 27.96 -13.82 5.05
C SER A 983 28.58 -12.57 4.43
N GLY A 984 27.85 -11.45 4.35
CA GLY A 984 28.38 -10.18 3.88
C GLY A 984 28.93 -10.26 2.46
N GLY A 985 28.07 -10.52 1.47
CA GLY A 985 28.43 -10.67 0.06
C GLY A 985 29.34 -9.55 -0.43
N GLN A 986 30.62 -9.87 -0.68
CA GLN A 986 31.60 -8.86 -1.07
C GLN A 986 31.31 -8.33 -2.47
N ILE A 987 30.67 -7.14 -2.52
CA ILE A 987 30.49 -6.36 -3.74
C ILE A 987 31.86 -6.23 -4.42
N PRO A 988 32.02 -6.63 -5.70
CA PRO A 988 33.36 -6.83 -6.25
C PRO A 988 34.20 -5.56 -6.24
N ALA A 989 35.36 -5.60 -5.57
CA ALA A 989 36.27 -4.45 -5.37
C ALA A 989 36.87 -3.82 -6.66
N SER A 990 36.44 -4.27 -7.84
CA SER A 990 36.68 -3.63 -9.14
C SER A 990 35.57 -2.67 -9.58
N TRP A 991 34.49 -2.52 -8.80
CA TRP A 991 33.39 -1.59 -9.07
C TRP A 991 33.82 -0.15 -8.72
N PRO A 992 33.49 0.85 -9.57
CA PRO A 992 34.20 2.14 -9.58
C PRO A 992 34.06 3.00 -8.32
N HIS A 993 33.06 2.73 -7.47
CA HIS A 993 32.80 3.46 -6.23
C HIS A 993 33.00 2.63 -4.95
N TYR A 994 33.80 1.57 -5.02
CA TYR A 994 34.41 0.96 -3.83
C TYR A 994 35.53 1.90 -3.34
N PRO A 995 35.21 2.89 -2.49
CA PRO A 995 34.92 2.56 -1.10
C PRO A 995 33.68 3.26 -0.52
N LEU A 996 32.72 2.45 -0.04
CA LEU A 996 32.12 2.74 1.26
C LEU A 996 33.23 2.64 2.33
N PRO A 997 33.35 3.59 3.28
CA PRO A 997 34.42 3.53 4.28
C PRO A 997 34.33 2.28 5.15
N ASP A 998 35.40 1.49 5.15
CA ASP A 998 35.72 0.43 6.12
C ASP A 998 34.64 -0.64 6.37
N THR A 999 34.31 -1.44 5.35
CA THR A 999 34.25 -2.93 5.45
C THR A 999 33.96 -3.60 4.11
N GLY A 1000 32.98 -3.10 3.34
CA GLY A 1000 32.46 -3.76 2.14
C GLY A 1000 31.26 -4.69 2.40
N GLU A 1001 30.76 -4.67 3.63
CA GLU A 1001 29.53 -5.32 4.08
C GLU A 1001 28.52 -4.22 4.45
N ILE A 1002 27.21 -4.45 4.34
CA ILE A 1002 26.20 -3.50 4.83
C ILE A 1002 25.98 -3.77 6.32
N THR A 1003 26.95 -3.41 7.15
CA THR A 1003 26.93 -3.61 8.62
C THR A 1003 26.11 -2.56 9.36
N ASP A 1004 24.92 -2.22 8.85
CA ASP A 1004 23.94 -1.39 9.57
C ASP A 1004 23.19 -2.19 10.67
N GLY A 1005 23.38 -3.51 10.70
CA GLY A 1005 22.76 -4.42 11.66
C GLY A 1005 21.30 -4.74 11.33
N LYS A 1006 20.74 -4.21 10.24
CA LYS A 1006 19.38 -4.49 9.81
C LYS A 1006 19.33 -5.84 9.06
N PRO A 1007 18.26 -6.66 9.22
CA PRO A 1007 18.09 -7.88 8.44
C PRO A 1007 18.10 -7.59 6.94
N ASP A 1008 18.49 -8.57 6.12
CA ASP A 1008 18.57 -8.35 4.69
C ASP A 1008 17.31 -8.81 3.94
N MET A 1009 16.79 -7.95 3.07
CA MET A 1009 15.61 -8.21 2.22
C MET A 1009 16.00 -8.62 0.79
N GLY A 1010 17.18 -9.22 0.66
CA GLY A 1010 17.75 -9.70 -0.59
C GLY A 1010 17.41 -11.15 -0.92
N ALA A 1011 17.68 -11.52 -2.16
CA ALA A 1011 17.63 -12.90 -2.62
C ALA A 1011 18.66 -13.78 -1.88
N VAL A 1012 18.48 -15.10 -1.96
CA VAL A 1012 19.42 -16.06 -1.37
C VAL A 1012 20.73 -16.04 -2.18
N GLU A 1013 21.81 -15.52 -1.57
CA GLU A 1013 23.18 -15.76 -2.02
C GLU A 1013 23.48 -17.27 -1.98
N TYR A 1014 23.23 -17.95 -3.09
CA TYR A 1014 23.65 -19.33 -3.25
C TYR A 1014 25.19 -19.36 -3.29
N LYS A 1015 25.81 -19.92 -2.23
CA LYS A 1015 27.27 -20.00 -2.02
C LYS A 1015 28.03 -20.11 -3.34
N SER A 1016 28.76 -19.05 -3.69
CA SER A 1016 29.59 -18.96 -4.90
C SER A 1016 30.76 -19.94 -4.78
N GLY A 1017 30.52 -21.19 -5.20
CA GLY A 1017 31.40 -22.34 -5.02
C GLY A 1017 32.72 -22.22 -5.79
N SER A 1018 33.66 -21.45 -5.24
CA SER A 1018 35.04 -21.28 -5.71
C SER A 1018 35.16 -21.09 -7.23
N VAL A 1019 34.40 -20.15 -7.80
CA VAL A 1019 34.39 -19.87 -9.24
C VAL A 1019 35.80 -19.47 -9.68
N SER A 1020 36.45 -20.36 -10.44
CA SER A 1020 37.90 -20.31 -10.71
C SER A 1020 38.28 -19.27 -11.77
N THR A 1021 38.20 -17.99 -11.40
CA THR A 1021 38.67 -16.85 -12.20
C THR A 1021 38.17 -16.85 -13.65
N ILE A 1022 36.85 -16.76 -13.84
CA ILE A 1022 36.29 -16.36 -15.13
C ILE A 1022 36.75 -14.93 -15.41
N LYS A 1023 37.77 -14.78 -16.26
CA LYS A 1023 38.25 -13.46 -16.68
C LYS A 1023 37.22 -12.86 -17.64
N PRO A 1024 36.67 -11.66 -17.38
CA PRO A 1024 35.80 -10.99 -18.34
C PRO A 1024 36.57 -10.75 -19.65
N LYS A 1025 35.99 -11.14 -20.78
CA LYS A 1025 36.56 -10.90 -22.11
C LYS A 1025 36.27 -9.47 -22.60
N MET A 1026 36.78 -8.48 -21.86
CA MET A 1026 36.99 -7.16 -22.46
C MET A 1026 37.92 -7.32 -23.66
N LYS A 1027 37.46 -6.91 -24.86
CA LYS A 1027 38.35 -6.76 -26.02
C LYS A 1027 39.32 -5.62 -25.69
N PRO A 1028 40.65 -5.82 -25.82
CA PRO A 1028 41.57 -4.69 -25.78
C PRO A 1028 41.41 -3.88 -27.06
N GLU A 1029 40.85 -2.68 -26.95
CA GLU A 1029 40.93 -1.70 -28.04
C GLU A 1029 42.39 -1.27 -28.25
N THR A 1030 42.72 -0.86 -29.47
CA THR A 1030 44.11 -0.67 -29.90
C THR A 1030 44.56 0.76 -29.62
N PRO A 1031 45.64 0.99 -28.85
CA PRO A 1031 46.06 2.34 -28.49
C PRO A 1031 46.66 3.09 -29.69
N SER A 1032 45.94 4.09 -30.17
CA SER A 1032 46.42 5.06 -31.16
C SER A 1032 47.35 6.09 -30.50
N GLN A 1033 48.66 5.86 -30.57
CA GLN A 1033 49.62 6.93 -30.33
C GLN A 1033 49.67 7.87 -31.53
N GLU A 1034 49.35 9.16 -31.35
CA GLU A 1034 50.20 10.20 -31.92
C GLU A 1034 50.20 11.50 -31.09
N ILE A 1035 51.35 12.17 -31.13
CA ILE A 1035 51.82 13.17 -30.19
C ILE A 1035 51.49 14.58 -30.68
N TYR A 1036 51.07 15.49 -29.78
CA TYR A 1036 51.73 16.81 -29.66
C TYR A 1036 51.44 17.52 -28.32
N GLU A 1037 52.44 17.54 -27.44
CA GLU A 1037 52.42 18.33 -26.19
C GLU A 1037 52.71 19.81 -26.46
N LYS A 1038 52.11 20.73 -25.67
CA LYS A 1038 52.72 22.05 -25.43
C LYS A 1038 52.26 22.80 -24.17
N GLU A 1039 52.48 22.24 -22.99
CA GLU A 1039 52.49 23.00 -21.74
C GLU A 1039 53.90 23.17 -21.17
N SER A 1040 54.19 24.36 -20.62
CA SER A 1040 55.48 24.67 -19.99
C SER A 1040 55.33 24.77 -18.47
N GLY A 1041 55.67 23.69 -17.76
CA GLY A 1041 55.58 23.65 -16.29
C GLY A 1041 56.61 24.52 -15.56
N PHE A 1042 56.17 25.14 -14.46
CA PHE A 1042 57.06 25.74 -13.44
C PHE A 1042 56.53 25.57 -12.01
N TRP A 1043 55.20 25.65 -11.82
CA TRP A 1043 54.58 25.68 -10.48
C TRP A 1043 54.49 24.34 -9.74
N SER A 1044 54.50 23.20 -10.45
CA SER A 1044 54.34 21.88 -9.82
C SER A 1044 55.52 21.49 -8.89
N PHE A 1045 56.74 21.93 -9.22
CA PHE A 1045 57.95 21.53 -8.49
C PHE A 1045 58.04 22.12 -7.07
N ILE A 1046 57.57 23.36 -6.86
CA ILE A 1046 57.71 24.07 -5.58
C ILE A 1046 56.80 23.46 -4.49
N ARG A 1047 55.61 22.95 -4.85
CA ARG A 1047 54.67 22.35 -3.88
C ARG A 1047 55.15 21.04 -3.24
N ARG A 1048 56.18 20.37 -3.76
CA ARG A 1048 56.71 19.11 -3.22
C ARG A 1048 57.92 19.26 -2.28
N LEU A 1049 58.36 20.49 -1.99
CA LEU A 1049 59.55 20.75 -1.15
C LEU A 1049 59.27 21.17 0.31
N PHE A 1050 58.00 21.37 0.67
CA PHE A 1050 57.60 21.71 2.05
C PHE A 1050 56.42 20.84 2.50
N PHE A 1051 56.71 19.68 3.11
CA PHE A 1051 56.07 19.18 4.33
C PHE A 1051 56.73 17.85 4.75
N TRP A 1052 57.48 17.85 5.85
CA TRP A 1052 57.93 16.62 6.52
C TRP A 1052 58.16 16.89 8.01
N LYS A 1053 57.58 16.04 8.86
CA LYS A 1053 57.31 16.24 10.30
C LYS A 1053 56.29 17.37 10.59
N LYS A 1054 55.51 17.28 11.66
CA LYS A 1054 55.49 16.26 12.73
C LYS A 1054 54.10 15.65 12.86
#